data_AF-A0A3P7XEQ3-F1
#
_entry.id   AF-A0A3P7XEQ3-F1
#
_cell.length_a   1.000
_cell.length_b   1.000
_cell.length_c   1.000
_cell.angle_alpha   90.00
_cell.angle_beta   90.00
_cell.angle_gamma   90.00
#
_symmetry.space_group_name_H-M   'P 1'
#
loop_
_entity.id
_entity.type
_entity.pdbx_description
1 polymer ?
#
loop_
_entity_poly.entity_id
_entity_poly.type
_entity_poly.pdbx_seq_one_letter_code
_entity_poly.pdbx_strand_id
1 'polypeptide(L)'
;MQVFFKAGILAQLENLRDEALSIIIIKFQNACRHYQVQCDLRYRMQMKAGILLLQRNIRAWCKLRNWNWFKLYGRIKPLIKGSKKESVISKVLGEQNFQDEEFEEMKKKVKKLEENFNREEKLRKDTESEVAKLTIEKQQLFLQLEQEKDISAEKERKAAKLIAQKTDAEKQARINATLSKIKNEVEHDNEALKHTVAELEATCKRHDQDKQVNDHQLRTLQDEIRSQDEIIAKINKEKKHQEETIRKLLDEIQAGEDKVNHLNKMRNKLEQSMDEIEDNLERERRIRQDIEKSKRKAEGELKIAQENIDEFMKQKHEMENALKKKDTEIASMLNRIDDEQSLISKLQRQLKEQVARYNELEEEFQAEKQARLKIERSRSEIQKELEELSDRLDEAGGATQAQIELNKKRETELTKLRRDLAEVSLNAEAALGNLRKKHNDAMAELSEQLDSIQKSRIRTEKEKDSLQREIEDLRSQCDLEVKQRQDVDRIAKQLETQLADSQLKVDEQARNLQEITGIKNKLQIESSDASKQLEDYENQVALLNRIRQQLTVQLEEAKRQLEQESREKHSLNSQLSNLQLECQQLRDTMDEELDSKAELQRLVSKANAEAQQWRARYEGEGMSRSEELEEARRKLQTKVQEMQEALDAANNRINSLEKTRLQLTHEVEDAQMDADKANNFANSLDKKQKTFDKLIEEWKRKCDIITQELEASQRETRNGATEVFRLRSTVQEAEEQTEALRRENKVLTQELKDLTDQLGEGGRSLHELQKQKRKLEMEKNELQQALDDAESALEIEENKVLRAQIEISQIRSEIEKRVTEKEEEFQNTRNNHQQALESMQTSLEAESKGRADLLRMKKKLESDISELEVSLDHANRANMDAQKTIKRYQDNIRELQTQVEDEQRQRDELREQMNVMERHVQTLQSEKEELTGDLEKAERIRRQTEVEAADAKETVNSLTQANYSLSTTKRKLESEIQQLHTELNEANNELKHTDEKCKKAMMDAAKLAEELQTEQEHSQNLDRQKKGMESQMKEMQAHLDDAEAAAMKGGKRMLTKLEQRVHDLEMELTEECRRHAETLKNCRNKERKVRELQFQVDEDKKNIERMYNLIEKMQAKIKTYKRQLEEAEELATQNLGKYRQMQHMLEDAEERADIAENSLVKMRAKSRLNVRPAGGHIAPCVSNVGVTTQRSIASEEL
;
A
#
# COMPACT_ATOMS: atom_id res chain seq x y z
N MET A 1 -9.28 9.72 -22.61
CA MET A 1 -10.44 9.55 -23.50
C MET A 1 -11.67 9.34 -22.63
N GLN A 2 -12.50 10.36 -22.45
CA GLN A 2 -13.71 10.25 -21.63
C GLN A 2 -14.85 9.75 -22.52
N VAL A 3 -15.61 8.76 -22.04
CA VAL A 3 -16.78 8.22 -22.74
C VAL A 3 -17.99 9.04 -22.31
N PHE A 4 -18.64 9.70 -23.27
CA PHE A 4 -19.80 10.55 -23.00
C PHE A 4 -21.09 9.76 -23.26
N PHE A 5 -21.93 9.63 -22.24
CA PHE A 5 -23.25 9.02 -22.34
C PHE A 5 -24.33 10.10 -22.48
N LYS A 6 -25.41 9.78 -23.18
CA LYS A 6 -26.63 10.60 -23.11
C LYS A 6 -27.25 10.49 -21.72
N ALA A 7 -27.87 11.57 -21.25
CA ALA A 7 -28.57 11.60 -19.98
C ALA A 7 -29.60 10.45 -19.90
N GLY A 8 -29.62 9.75 -18.76
CA GLY A 8 -30.51 8.61 -18.50
C GLY A 8 -29.93 7.22 -18.85
N ILE A 9 -29.00 7.12 -19.82
CA ILE A 9 -28.39 5.82 -20.18
C ILE A 9 -27.58 5.25 -19.01
N LEU A 10 -26.83 6.11 -18.31
CA LEU A 10 -26.04 5.68 -17.16
C LEU A 10 -26.93 5.16 -16.02
N ALA A 11 -28.04 5.86 -15.74
CA ALA A 11 -28.99 5.43 -14.70
C ALA A 11 -29.62 4.07 -15.02
N GLN A 12 -29.91 3.77 -16.28
CA GLN A 12 -30.40 2.45 -16.69
C GLN A 12 -29.34 1.36 -16.53
N LEU A 13 -28.08 1.66 -16.89
CA LEU A 13 -26.96 0.73 -16.69
C LEU A 13 -26.68 0.48 -15.20
N GLU A 14 -26.81 1.51 -14.37
CA GLU A 14 -26.68 1.40 -12.91
C GLU A 14 -27.79 0.54 -12.32
N ASN A 15 -29.05 0.72 -12.73
CA ASN A 15 -30.14 -0.14 -12.26
C ASN A 15 -29.92 -1.61 -12.64
N LEU A 16 -29.51 -1.90 -13.87
CA LEU A 16 -29.19 -3.28 -14.30
C LEU A 16 -28.01 -3.88 -13.53
N ARG A 17 -26.99 -3.06 -13.25
CA ARG A 17 -25.86 -3.47 -12.41
C ARG A 17 -26.33 -3.78 -10.99
N ASP A 18 -27.16 -2.93 -10.41
CA ASP A 18 -27.61 -3.07 -9.03
C ASP A 18 -28.54 -4.28 -8.86
N GLU A 19 -29.40 -4.57 -9.85
CA GLU A 19 -30.18 -5.82 -9.90
C GLU A 19 -29.27 -7.06 -9.93
N ALA A 20 -28.23 -7.05 -10.76
CA ALA A 20 -27.27 -8.17 -10.82
C ALA A 20 -26.45 -8.30 -9.52
N LEU A 21 -26.03 -7.18 -8.92
CA LEU A 21 -25.27 -7.16 -7.68
C LEU A 21 -26.12 -7.53 -6.46
N SER A 22 -27.43 -7.30 -6.49
CA SER A 22 -28.34 -7.60 -5.38
C SER A 22 -28.22 -9.05 -4.89
N ILE A 23 -28.05 -10.00 -5.82
CA ILE A 23 -27.90 -11.44 -5.51
C ILE A 23 -26.62 -11.69 -4.69
N ILE A 24 -25.51 -11.06 -5.07
CA ILE A 24 -24.22 -11.20 -4.38
C ILE A 24 -24.25 -10.46 -3.04
N ILE A 25 -24.78 -9.24 -3.04
CA ILE A 25 -24.88 -8.40 -1.84
C ILE A 25 -25.74 -9.09 -0.77
N ILE A 26 -26.89 -9.67 -1.13
CA ILE A 26 -27.73 -10.39 -0.17
C ILE A 26 -27.00 -11.62 0.40
N LYS A 27 -26.30 -12.39 -0.44
CA LYS A 27 -25.50 -13.54 0.03
C LYS A 27 -24.37 -13.11 0.97
N PHE A 28 -23.64 -12.06 0.61
CA PHE A 28 -22.57 -11.49 1.44
C PHE A 28 -23.12 -10.96 2.76
N GLN A 29 -24.21 -10.18 2.73
CA GLN A 29 -24.87 -9.66 3.93
C GLN A 29 -25.34 -10.79 4.85
N ASN A 30 -25.89 -11.87 4.30
CA ASN A 30 -26.30 -13.03 5.09
C ASN A 30 -25.10 -13.74 5.74
N ALA A 31 -23.98 -13.88 5.01
CA ALA A 31 -22.75 -14.44 5.57
C ALA A 31 -22.16 -13.55 6.69
N CYS A 32 -22.12 -12.22 6.48
CA CYS A 32 -21.68 -11.27 7.50
C CYS A 32 -22.57 -11.30 8.75
N ARG A 33 -23.90 -11.31 8.58
CA ARG A 33 -24.86 -11.42 9.69
C ARG A 33 -24.66 -12.73 10.45
N HIS A 34 -24.52 -13.84 9.74
CA HIS A 34 -24.25 -15.14 10.37
C HIS A 34 -22.95 -15.13 11.17
N TYR A 35 -21.86 -14.61 10.59
CA TYR A 35 -20.58 -14.50 11.27
C TYR A 35 -20.67 -13.61 12.51
N GLN A 36 -21.33 -12.46 12.42
CA GLN A 36 -21.55 -11.55 13.55
C GLN A 36 -22.33 -12.23 14.67
N VAL A 37 -23.41 -12.96 14.34
CA VAL A 37 -24.19 -13.72 15.33
C VAL A 37 -23.36 -14.84 15.97
N GLN A 38 -22.50 -15.54 15.21
CA GLN A 38 -21.58 -16.52 15.79
C GLN A 38 -20.58 -15.89 16.76
N CYS A 39 -20.02 -14.72 16.42
CA CYS A 39 -19.11 -13.99 17.30
C CYS A 39 -19.82 -13.56 18.59
N ASP A 40 -21.03 -13.00 18.50
CA ASP A 40 -21.85 -12.63 19.66
C ASP A 40 -22.21 -13.86 20.50
N LEU A 41 -22.60 -14.97 19.88
CA LEU A 41 -22.89 -16.23 20.57
C LEU A 41 -21.69 -16.74 21.35
N ARG A 42 -20.49 -16.75 20.75
CA ARG A 42 -19.25 -17.16 21.45
C ARG A 42 -18.98 -16.28 22.66
N TYR A 43 -19.13 -14.97 22.52
CA TYR A 43 -18.97 -14.02 23.63
C TYR A 43 -20.00 -14.28 24.73
N ARG A 44 -21.29 -14.43 24.39
CA ARG A 44 -22.37 -14.76 25.35
C ARG A 44 -22.13 -16.10 26.05
N MET A 45 -21.60 -17.11 25.35
CA MET A 45 -21.26 -18.41 25.95
C MET A 45 -20.12 -18.26 26.97
N GLN A 46 -19.07 -17.50 26.66
CA GLN A 46 -17.99 -17.20 27.60
C GLN A 46 -18.51 -16.42 28.82
N MET A 47 -19.32 -15.38 28.59
CA MET A 47 -19.98 -14.64 29.68
C MET A 47 -20.84 -15.55 30.54
N LYS A 48 -21.66 -16.43 29.95
CA LYS A 48 -22.51 -17.38 30.69
C LYS A 48 -21.67 -18.31 31.56
N ALA A 49 -20.55 -18.83 31.05
CA ALA A 49 -19.63 -19.64 31.84
C ALA A 49 -19.06 -18.85 33.04
N GLY A 50 -18.63 -17.61 32.82
CA GLY A 50 -18.19 -16.71 33.90
C GLY A 50 -19.28 -16.40 34.93
N ILE A 51 -20.50 -16.11 34.46
CA ILE A 51 -21.67 -15.86 35.32
C ILE A 51 -22.00 -17.09 36.16
N LEU A 52 -21.99 -18.30 35.60
CA LEU A 52 -22.25 -19.53 36.36
C LEU A 52 -21.21 -19.74 37.46
N LEU A 53 -19.93 -19.46 37.18
CA LEU A 53 -18.85 -19.53 38.18
C LEU A 53 -19.07 -18.50 39.29
N LEU A 54 -19.40 -17.25 38.94
CA LEU A 54 -19.74 -16.20 39.90
C LEU A 54 -20.97 -16.57 40.74
N GLN A 55 -22.06 -17.04 40.11
CA GLN A 55 -23.26 -17.47 40.80
C GLN A 55 -22.98 -18.60 41.79
N ARG A 56 -22.18 -19.60 41.39
CA ARG A 56 -21.77 -20.69 42.29
C ARG A 56 -21.00 -20.14 43.49
N ASN A 57 -20.04 -19.24 43.26
CA ASN A 57 -19.23 -18.64 44.32
C ASN A 57 -20.07 -17.76 45.26
N ILE A 58 -20.98 -16.95 44.71
CA ILE A 58 -21.91 -16.12 45.48
C ILE A 58 -22.85 -17.01 46.31
N ARG A 59 -23.43 -18.06 45.73
CA ARG A 59 -24.26 -19.02 46.47
C ARG A 59 -23.49 -19.68 47.61
N ALA A 60 -22.24 -20.11 47.36
CA ALA A 60 -21.37 -20.65 48.39
C ALA A 60 -21.09 -19.62 49.50
N TRP A 61 -20.78 -18.37 49.13
CA TRP A 61 -20.60 -17.27 50.08
C TRP A 61 -21.87 -17.00 50.91
N CYS A 62 -23.04 -16.94 50.28
CA CYS A 62 -24.31 -16.74 50.97
C CYS A 62 -24.60 -17.84 52.00
N LYS A 63 -24.22 -19.09 51.71
CA LYS A 63 -24.28 -20.20 52.67
C LYS A 63 -23.24 -20.06 53.79
N LEU A 64 -21.98 -19.77 53.43
CA LEU A 64 -20.85 -19.74 54.37
C LEU A 64 -20.83 -18.50 55.28
N ARG A 65 -21.24 -17.33 54.81
CA ARG A 65 -21.13 -16.05 55.55
C ARG A 65 -21.86 -16.06 56.90
N ASN A 66 -22.93 -16.84 56.99
CA ASN A 66 -23.73 -16.97 58.21
C ASN A 66 -23.26 -18.10 59.12
N TRP A 67 -22.39 -19.00 58.62
CA TRP A 67 -21.91 -20.16 59.36
C TRP A 67 -20.90 -19.75 60.44
N ASN A 68 -21.15 -20.14 61.70
CA ASN A 68 -20.34 -19.72 62.85
C ASN A 68 -18.86 -20.14 62.73
N TRP A 69 -18.60 -21.34 62.22
CA TRP A 69 -17.23 -21.82 61.98
C TRP A 69 -16.51 -20.96 60.94
N PHE A 70 -17.20 -20.50 59.90
CA PHE A 70 -16.62 -19.64 58.87
C PHE A 70 -16.30 -18.24 59.41
N LYS A 71 -17.16 -17.69 60.30
CA LYS A 71 -16.88 -16.42 61.00
C LYS A 71 -15.65 -16.52 61.92
N LEU A 72 -15.54 -17.62 62.66
CA LEU A 72 -14.37 -17.89 63.52
C LEU A 72 -13.10 -18.05 62.66
N TYR A 73 -13.17 -18.86 61.60
CA TYR A 73 -12.09 -19.02 60.63
C TYR A 73 -11.68 -17.69 60.01
N GLY A 74 -12.63 -16.83 59.63
CA GLY A 74 -12.36 -15.49 59.10
C GLY A 74 -11.62 -14.56 60.07
N ARG A 75 -11.83 -14.71 61.38
CA ARG A 75 -11.10 -13.98 62.44
C ARG A 75 -9.72 -14.58 62.72
N ILE A 76 -9.58 -15.90 62.63
CA ILE A 76 -8.31 -16.61 62.90
C ILE A 76 -7.36 -16.54 61.71
N LYS A 77 -7.87 -16.65 60.47
CA LYS A 77 -7.06 -16.70 59.24
C LYS A 77 -6.07 -15.53 59.08
N PRO A 78 -6.39 -14.26 59.40
CA PRO A 78 -5.42 -13.16 59.35
C PRO A 78 -4.29 -13.26 60.38
N LEU A 79 -4.49 -14.01 61.48
CA LEU A 79 -3.48 -14.21 62.53
C LEU A 79 -2.44 -15.27 62.13
N ILE A 80 -2.80 -16.18 61.22
CA ILE A 80 -1.91 -17.19 60.63
C ILE A 80 -1.15 -16.54 59.47
N LYS A 81 -0.12 -15.73 59.78
CA LYS A 81 0.67 -14.94 58.81
C LYS A 81 1.77 -15.72 58.09
N GLY A 82 2.06 -16.96 58.48
CA GLY A 82 3.20 -17.74 57.97
C GLY A 82 3.19 -17.96 56.45
N SER A 83 2.09 -18.48 55.89
CA SER A 83 1.97 -18.77 54.44
C SER A 83 1.59 -17.55 53.58
N LYS A 84 0.95 -16.54 54.18
CA LYS A 84 0.65 -15.28 53.48
C LYS A 84 1.87 -14.37 53.33
N LYS A 85 2.85 -14.42 54.24
CA LYS A 85 4.08 -13.65 54.07
C LYS A 85 4.79 -14.01 52.78
N GLU A 86 4.92 -15.28 52.44
CA GLU A 86 5.64 -15.72 51.24
C GLU A 86 4.90 -15.40 49.93
N SER A 87 3.57 -15.57 49.90
CA SER A 87 2.75 -15.15 48.75
C SER A 87 2.66 -13.62 48.61
N VAL A 88 2.58 -12.87 49.71
CA VAL A 88 2.59 -11.41 49.68
C VAL A 88 3.99 -10.90 49.33
N ILE A 89 5.05 -11.52 49.83
CA ILE A 89 6.44 -11.24 49.44
C ILE A 89 6.63 -11.54 47.96
N SER A 90 6.14 -12.68 47.43
CA SER A 90 6.22 -12.99 46.00
C SER A 90 5.42 -12.01 45.13
N LYS A 91 4.23 -11.57 45.57
CA LYS A 91 3.47 -10.53 44.86
C LYS A 91 4.12 -9.15 44.96
N VAL A 92 4.61 -8.76 46.13
CA VAL A 92 5.32 -7.50 46.34
C VAL A 92 6.64 -7.49 45.58
N LEU A 93 7.36 -8.62 45.51
CA LEU A 93 8.56 -8.79 44.69
C LEU A 93 8.23 -8.76 43.20
N GLY A 94 7.10 -9.34 42.77
CA GLY A 94 6.64 -9.25 41.37
C GLY A 94 6.21 -7.84 40.98
N GLU A 95 5.47 -7.15 41.84
CA GLU A 95 5.08 -5.73 41.68
C GLU A 95 6.31 -4.82 41.75
N GLN A 96 7.28 -5.10 42.64
CA GLN A 96 8.56 -4.39 42.69
C GLN A 96 9.39 -4.65 41.44
N ASN A 97 9.50 -5.89 40.96
CA ASN A 97 10.24 -6.17 39.73
C ASN A 97 9.62 -5.46 38.52
N PHE A 98 8.29 -5.43 38.42
CA PHE A 98 7.60 -4.69 37.35
C PHE A 98 7.83 -3.17 37.47
N GLN A 99 7.75 -2.62 38.70
CA GLN A 99 8.07 -1.22 38.96
C GLN A 99 9.54 -0.89 38.70
N ASP A 100 10.46 -1.80 39.02
CA ASP A 100 11.90 -1.65 38.81
C ASP A 100 12.23 -1.71 37.30
N GLU A 101 11.55 -2.56 36.52
CA GLU A 101 11.65 -2.60 35.06
C GLU A 101 11.13 -1.31 34.41
N GLU A 102 9.93 -0.84 34.79
CA GLU A 102 9.39 0.46 34.33
C GLU A 102 10.31 1.62 34.75
N PHE A 103 10.85 1.57 35.96
CA PHE A 103 11.76 2.61 36.48
C PHE A 103 13.11 2.61 35.76
N GLU A 104 13.66 1.44 35.41
CA GLU A 104 14.87 1.35 34.59
C GLU A 104 14.63 1.79 33.14
N GLU A 105 13.45 1.51 32.57
CA GLU A 105 13.09 2.02 31.24
C GLU A 105 12.92 3.54 31.26
N MET A 106 12.27 4.08 32.29
CA MET A 106 12.16 5.52 32.52
C MET A 106 13.53 6.16 32.75
N LYS A 107 14.42 5.54 33.52
CA LYS A 107 15.82 6.00 33.67
C LYS A 107 16.56 6.02 32.35
N LYS A 108 16.41 5.00 31.50
CA LYS A 108 17.02 4.98 30.16
C LYS A 108 16.47 6.11 29.29
N LYS A 109 15.18 6.40 29.36
CA LYS A 109 14.56 7.56 28.68
C LYS A 109 15.09 8.89 29.22
N VAL A 110 15.15 9.05 30.54
CA VAL A 110 15.72 10.24 31.20
C VAL A 110 17.17 10.43 30.80
N LYS A 111 17.99 9.38 30.81
CA LYS A 111 19.39 9.44 30.41
C LYS A 111 19.57 9.83 28.93
N LYS A 112 18.74 9.28 28.03
CA LYS A 112 18.73 9.71 26.62
C LYS A 112 18.32 11.18 26.46
N LEU A 113 17.32 11.63 27.24
CA LEU A 113 16.89 13.03 27.24
C LEU A 113 17.97 13.95 27.82
N GLU A 114 18.69 13.53 28.86
CA GLU A 114 19.84 14.25 29.42
C GLU A 114 21.01 14.33 28.42
N GLU A 115 21.31 13.23 27.72
CA GLU A 115 22.34 13.21 26.66
C GLU A 115 21.95 14.15 25.50
N ASN A 116 20.69 14.15 25.08
CA ASN A 116 20.17 15.07 24.06
C ASN A 116 20.18 16.52 24.54
N PHE A 117 19.75 16.78 25.78
CA PHE A 117 19.75 18.11 26.39
C PHE A 117 21.18 18.66 26.47
N ASN A 118 22.15 17.86 26.92
CA ASN A 118 23.56 18.26 26.97
C ASN A 118 24.13 18.55 25.58
N ARG A 119 23.70 17.81 24.55
CA ARG A 119 24.11 18.03 23.16
C ARG A 119 23.56 19.35 22.62
N GLU A 120 22.29 19.63 22.87
CA GLU A 120 21.64 20.91 22.54
C GLU A 120 22.23 22.08 23.34
N GLU A 121 22.52 21.90 24.63
CA GLU A 121 23.17 22.92 25.46
C GLU A 121 24.57 23.26 24.93
N LYS A 122 25.31 22.24 24.46
CA LYS A 122 26.62 22.45 23.85
C LYS A 122 26.51 23.22 22.52
N LEU A 123 25.59 22.83 21.64
CA LEU A 123 25.30 23.55 20.39
C LEU A 123 24.87 25.00 20.65
N ARG A 124 24.07 25.22 21.70
CA ARG A 124 23.67 26.56 22.13
C ARG A 124 24.85 27.39 22.63
N LYS A 125 25.76 26.81 23.42
CA LYS A 125 26.98 27.48 23.87
C LYS A 125 27.91 27.82 22.72
N ASP A 126 28.06 26.91 21.75
CA ASP A 126 28.88 27.13 20.56
C ASP A 126 28.31 28.28 19.70
N THR A 127 26.99 28.32 19.50
CA THR A 127 26.31 29.42 18.80
C THR A 127 26.34 30.73 19.58
N GLU A 128 26.18 30.74 20.90
CA GLU A 128 26.34 31.95 21.73
C GLU A 128 27.78 32.51 21.65
N SER A 129 28.80 31.64 21.61
CA SER A 129 30.21 32.02 21.40
C SER A 129 30.44 32.62 20.01
N GLU A 130 29.86 32.04 18.98
CA GLU A 130 29.95 32.54 17.60
C GLU A 130 29.25 33.90 17.44
N VAL A 131 28.06 34.07 18.04
CA VAL A 131 27.36 35.36 18.10
C VAL A 131 28.18 36.41 18.85
N ALA A 132 28.85 36.05 19.94
CA ALA A 132 29.72 36.96 20.67
C ALA A 132 30.93 37.40 19.82
N LYS A 133 31.57 36.47 19.10
CA LYS A 133 32.65 36.79 18.15
C LYS A 133 32.19 37.73 17.04
N LEU A 134 31.06 37.43 16.40
CA LEU A 134 30.48 38.27 15.35
C LEU A 134 30.09 39.66 15.88
N THR A 135 29.67 39.76 17.13
CA THR A 135 29.36 41.05 17.76
C THR A 135 30.63 41.88 17.99
N ILE A 136 31.73 41.24 18.40
CA ILE A 136 33.04 41.90 18.54
C ILE A 136 33.58 42.34 17.17
N GLU A 137 33.54 41.47 16.16
CA GLU A 137 33.93 41.82 14.78
C GLU A 137 33.09 42.98 14.24
N LYS A 138 31.77 42.96 14.46
CA LYS A 138 30.88 44.07 14.10
C LYS A 138 31.29 45.37 14.77
N GLN A 139 31.63 45.35 16.06
CA GLN A 139 32.09 46.54 16.78
C GLN A 139 33.44 47.03 16.25
N GLN A 140 34.38 46.13 15.92
CA GLN A 140 35.67 46.50 15.33
C GLN A 140 35.52 47.11 13.93
N LEU A 141 34.68 46.52 13.08
CA LEU A 141 34.35 47.06 11.76
C LEU A 141 33.67 48.43 11.86
N PHE A 142 32.79 48.62 12.84
CA PHE A 142 32.17 49.93 13.10
C PHE A 142 33.22 50.99 13.48
N LEU A 143 34.16 50.62 14.35
CA LEU A 143 35.26 51.49 14.76
C LEU A 143 36.19 51.85 13.59
N GLN A 144 36.50 50.87 12.72
CA GLN A 144 37.28 51.08 11.50
C GLN A 144 36.56 51.99 10.51
N LEU A 145 35.25 51.80 10.33
CA LEU A 145 34.44 52.66 9.46
C LEU A 145 34.41 54.11 9.98
N GLU A 146 34.36 54.30 11.29
CA GLU A 146 34.37 55.62 11.93
C GLU A 146 35.75 56.30 11.77
N GLN A 147 36.84 55.54 11.93
CA GLN A 147 38.19 56.01 11.61
C GLN A 147 38.37 56.36 10.13
N GLU A 148 37.87 55.54 9.20
CA GLU A 148 37.93 55.86 7.77
C GLU A 148 37.11 57.10 7.42
N LYS A 149 35.93 57.29 8.04
CA LYS A 149 35.13 58.50 7.88
C LYS A 149 35.90 59.74 8.36
N ASP A 150 36.57 59.66 9.51
CA ASP A 150 37.39 60.77 10.02
C ASP A 150 38.58 61.07 9.11
N ILE A 151 39.28 60.04 8.62
CA ILE A 151 40.38 60.20 7.66
C ILE A 151 39.88 60.79 6.34
N SER A 152 38.71 60.37 5.86
CA SER A 152 38.09 60.91 4.65
C SER A 152 37.68 62.37 4.82
N ALA A 153 37.06 62.72 5.95
CA ALA A 153 36.73 64.10 6.28
C ALA A 153 37.98 64.99 6.40
N GLU A 154 39.10 64.44 6.91
CA GLU A 154 40.38 65.14 6.95
C GLU A 154 40.99 65.32 5.55
N LYS A 155 40.85 64.32 4.68
CA LYS A 155 41.25 64.40 3.26
C LYS A 155 40.41 65.42 2.49
N GLU A 156 39.09 65.47 2.70
CA GLU A 156 38.20 66.48 2.11
C GLU A 156 38.58 67.88 2.58
N ARG A 157 38.88 68.06 3.87
CA ARG A 157 39.38 69.35 4.40
C ARG A 157 40.71 69.75 3.76
N LYS A 158 41.65 68.81 3.56
CA LYS A 158 42.92 69.06 2.87
C LYS A 158 42.71 69.38 1.38
N ALA A 159 41.81 68.68 0.69
CA ALA A 159 41.46 68.95 -0.69
C ALA A 159 40.82 70.33 -0.87
N ALA A 160 39.89 70.72 0.01
CA ALA A 160 39.30 72.06 0.02
C ALA A 160 40.37 73.15 0.26
N LYS A 161 41.36 72.88 1.13
CA LYS A 161 42.48 73.79 1.39
C LYS A 161 43.42 73.94 0.19
N LEU A 162 43.67 72.85 -0.54
CA LEU A 162 44.47 72.87 -1.78
C LEU A 162 43.74 73.55 -2.94
N ILE A 163 42.41 73.41 -3.03
CA ILE A 163 41.58 74.13 -4.00
C ILE A 163 41.56 75.64 -3.69
N ALA A 164 41.51 76.03 -2.41
CA ALA A 164 41.65 77.42 -1.98
C ALA A 164 43.05 77.99 -2.33
N GLN A 165 44.11 77.23 -2.10
CA GLN A 165 45.49 77.63 -2.48
C GLN A 165 45.68 77.72 -4.00
N LYS A 166 45.03 76.85 -4.78
CA LYS A 166 45.05 76.90 -6.24
C LYS A 166 44.31 78.12 -6.79
N THR A 167 43.17 78.47 -6.19
CA THR A 167 42.39 79.68 -6.57
C THR A 167 43.08 80.98 -6.16
N ASP A 168 43.86 80.98 -5.07
CA ASP A 168 44.74 82.10 -4.70
C ASP A 168 45.97 82.20 -5.62
N ALA A 169 46.55 81.07 -6.04
CA ALA A 169 47.67 81.06 -7.00
C ALA A 169 47.25 81.53 -8.41
N GLU A 170 46.03 81.24 -8.85
CA GLU A 170 45.47 81.72 -10.12
C GLU A 170 45.08 83.23 -10.06
N LYS A 171 44.80 83.77 -8.87
CA LYS A 171 44.63 85.23 -8.67
C LYS A 171 45.95 86.01 -8.60
N GLN A 172 47.06 85.35 -8.26
CA GLN A 172 48.37 85.99 -8.11
C GLN A 172 49.19 86.12 -9.41
N ALA A 173 48.64 85.71 -10.57
CA ALA A 173 49.29 85.80 -11.88
C ALA A 173 48.97 87.09 -12.66
N ARG A 174 48.65 88.19 -11.96
CA ARG A 174 48.60 89.55 -12.51
C ARG A 174 49.24 90.52 -11.51
N ILE A 175 50.40 91.06 -11.89
CA ILE A 175 51.13 92.25 -11.39
C ILE A 175 52.51 91.93 -10.76
N ASN A 176 53.53 92.19 -11.57
CA ASN A 176 54.91 92.45 -11.19
C ASN A 176 55.03 93.70 -10.30
N ALA A 177 55.67 93.57 -9.14
CA ALA A 177 56.63 94.53 -8.57
C ALA A 177 57.08 94.08 -7.19
N THR A 178 58.33 93.57 -7.06
CA THR A 178 59.34 93.93 -6.03
C THR A 178 60.44 92.87 -5.95
N LEU A 179 61.37 92.94 -6.91
CA LEU A 179 62.69 92.32 -6.87
C LEU A 179 63.72 93.41 -6.53
N SER A 180 63.65 93.97 -5.32
CA SER A 180 64.62 94.97 -4.83
C SER A 180 64.57 95.14 -3.31
N LYS A 181 64.91 94.07 -2.56
CA LYS A 181 65.18 94.21 -1.11
C LYS A 181 66.06 93.13 -0.46
N ILE A 182 66.60 92.15 -1.20
CA ILE A 182 67.55 91.16 -0.65
C ILE A 182 68.74 90.99 -1.61
N LYS A 183 69.35 92.11 -2.00
CA LYS A 183 70.61 92.13 -2.76
C LYS A 183 71.68 93.03 -2.13
N ASN A 184 71.33 93.86 -1.12
CA ASN A 184 72.23 94.89 -0.57
C ASN A 184 72.67 94.62 0.89
N GLU A 185 72.83 93.36 1.30
CA GLU A 185 73.41 93.00 2.61
C GLU A 185 74.71 92.18 2.49
N VAL A 186 75.22 91.93 1.28
CA VAL A 186 76.38 91.04 1.06
C VAL A 186 77.64 91.79 0.57
N GLU A 187 77.58 93.10 0.32
CA GLU A 187 78.70 93.84 -0.28
C GLU A 187 79.34 94.91 0.64
N HIS A 188 78.97 95.01 1.92
CA HIS A 188 79.58 95.97 2.87
C HIS A 188 80.72 95.40 3.74
N ASP A 189 80.88 94.08 3.83
CA ASP A 189 81.84 93.47 4.77
C ASP A 189 83.23 93.17 4.16
N ASN A 190 83.43 93.44 2.87
CA ASN A 190 84.65 92.98 2.16
C ASN A 190 85.79 94.02 2.07
N GLU A 191 85.60 95.26 2.54
CA GLU A 191 86.62 96.32 2.40
C GLU A 191 87.17 96.87 3.73
N ALA A 192 86.60 96.50 4.89
CA ALA A 192 87.09 96.91 6.20
C ALA A 192 88.27 96.04 6.75
N LEU A 193 88.61 94.94 6.08
CA LEU A 193 89.63 93.97 6.54
C LEU A 193 91.06 94.23 6.03
N LYS A 194 91.30 95.29 5.24
CA LYS A 194 92.65 95.56 4.69
C LYS A 194 93.53 96.47 5.55
N HIS A 195 92.98 97.14 6.57
CA HIS A 195 93.75 98.13 7.37
C HIS A 195 94.07 97.68 8.81
N THR A 196 93.45 96.60 9.30
CA THR A 196 93.73 95.97 10.61
C THR A 196 94.83 94.91 10.56
N VAL A 197 95.39 94.64 9.38
CA VAL A 197 96.47 93.66 9.17
C VAL A 197 97.85 94.23 9.55
N ALA A 198 98.06 95.55 9.48
CA ALA A 198 99.38 96.14 9.69
C ALA A 198 99.78 96.32 11.16
N GLU A 199 98.84 96.35 12.11
CA GLU A 199 99.15 96.58 13.54
C GLU A 199 99.20 95.30 14.39
N LEU A 200 98.76 94.14 13.88
CA LEU A 200 98.79 92.85 14.59
C LEU A 200 100.05 92.01 14.30
N GLU A 201 100.85 92.36 13.28
CA GLU A 201 102.10 91.65 12.94
C GLU A 201 103.21 91.77 14.01
N ALA A 202 103.18 92.83 14.84
CA ALA A 202 104.18 93.03 15.89
C ALA A 202 103.91 92.21 17.17
N THR A 203 102.65 91.84 17.43
CA THR A 203 102.24 91.00 18.56
C THR A 203 102.28 89.50 18.25
N CYS A 204 102.18 89.09 16.97
CA CYS A 204 102.24 87.68 16.55
C CYS A 204 103.61 87.02 16.76
N LYS A 205 104.73 87.76 16.71
CA LYS A 205 106.08 87.17 16.90
C LYS A 205 106.37 86.66 18.31
N ARG A 206 105.59 87.09 19.32
CA ARG A 206 105.72 86.59 20.71
C ARG A 206 104.81 85.39 20.99
N HIS A 207 103.67 85.26 20.30
CA HIS A 207 102.80 84.08 20.43
C HIS A 207 103.23 82.89 19.56
N ASP A 208 104.04 83.09 18.51
CA ASP A 208 104.52 81.98 17.64
C ASP A 208 105.50 81.03 18.35
N GLN A 209 106.23 81.47 19.37
CA GLN A 209 107.13 80.59 20.14
C GLN A 209 106.39 79.72 21.16
N ASP A 210 105.28 80.19 21.73
CA ASP A 210 104.41 79.39 22.62
C ASP A 210 103.47 78.46 21.83
N LYS A 211 103.15 78.82 20.57
CA LYS A 211 102.33 77.99 19.67
C LYS A 211 103.07 76.74 19.17
N GLN A 212 104.38 76.82 18.89
CA GLN A 212 105.14 75.66 18.41
C GLN A 212 105.26 74.50 19.42
N VAL A 213 105.23 74.81 20.73
CA VAL A 213 105.25 73.78 21.79
C VAL A 213 103.86 73.12 21.94
N ASN A 214 102.79 73.90 21.85
CA ASN A 214 101.42 73.38 21.93
C ASN A 214 100.96 72.67 20.64
N ASP A 215 101.41 73.09 19.45
CA ASP A 215 101.12 72.43 18.16
C ASP A 215 101.77 71.04 18.04
N HIS A 216 102.88 70.79 18.74
CA HIS A 216 103.51 69.47 18.76
C HIS A 216 102.77 68.48 19.69
N GLN A 217 102.16 68.96 20.78
CA GLN A 217 101.30 68.14 21.64
C GLN A 217 99.89 67.91 21.02
N LEU A 218 99.36 68.90 20.30
CA LEU A 218 98.09 68.79 19.59
C LEU A 218 98.13 67.83 18.40
N ARG A 219 99.25 67.75 17.66
CA ARG A 219 99.39 66.77 16.56
C ARG A 219 99.38 65.33 17.05
N THR A 220 100.08 65.04 18.16
CA THR A 220 100.11 63.70 18.74
C THR A 220 98.73 63.25 19.25
N LEU A 221 97.95 64.18 19.84
CA LEU A 221 96.57 63.91 20.27
C LEU A 221 95.56 63.89 19.11
N GLN A 222 95.77 64.66 18.05
CA GLN A 222 94.93 64.63 16.83
C GLN A 222 95.13 63.35 16.01
N ASP A 223 96.35 62.79 15.98
CA ASP A 223 96.64 61.52 15.31
C ASP A 223 96.07 60.32 16.11
N GLU A 224 96.05 60.39 17.46
CA GLU A 224 95.35 59.40 18.30
C GLU A 224 93.81 59.47 18.17
N ILE A 225 93.22 60.67 18.09
CA ILE A 225 91.77 60.84 17.88
C ILE A 225 91.36 60.37 16.48
N ARG A 226 92.13 60.66 15.43
CA ARG A 226 91.85 60.13 14.08
C ARG A 226 91.94 58.61 14.01
N SER A 227 92.93 58.01 14.69
CA SER A 227 93.05 56.56 14.83
C SER A 227 91.83 55.94 15.52
N GLN A 228 91.35 56.56 16.61
CA GLN A 228 90.14 56.11 17.31
C GLN A 228 88.86 56.32 16.49
N ASP A 229 88.73 57.42 15.76
CA ASP A 229 87.58 57.68 14.88
C ASP A 229 87.52 56.73 13.68
N GLU A 230 88.66 56.31 13.12
CA GLU A 230 88.70 55.29 12.05
C GLU A 230 88.31 53.89 12.57
N ILE A 231 88.69 53.55 13.81
CA ILE A 231 88.26 52.30 14.47
C ILE A 231 86.76 52.34 14.77
N ILE A 232 86.24 53.47 15.27
CA ILE A 232 84.81 53.67 15.54
C ILE A 232 83.99 53.65 14.24
N ALA A 233 84.50 54.22 13.14
CA ALA A 233 83.83 54.19 11.84
C ALA A 233 83.79 52.78 11.23
N LYS A 234 84.84 51.97 11.42
CA LYS A 234 84.83 50.54 11.03
C LYS A 234 83.85 49.73 11.87
N ILE A 235 83.86 49.89 13.19
CA ILE A 235 82.94 49.20 14.09
C ILE A 235 81.48 49.61 13.81
N ASN A 236 81.20 50.88 13.49
CA ASN A 236 79.86 51.33 13.14
C ASN A 236 79.39 50.81 11.78
N LYS A 237 80.27 50.70 10.77
CA LYS A 237 79.92 50.04 9.50
C LYS A 237 79.67 48.54 9.68
N GLU A 238 80.47 47.88 10.50
CA GLU A 238 80.34 46.45 10.79
C GLU A 238 79.10 46.17 11.64
N LYS A 239 78.78 47.03 12.61
CA LYS A 239 77.52 46.99 13.38
C LYS A 239 76.30 47.18 12.48
N LYS A 240 76.32 48.16 11.57
CA LYS A 240 75.20 48.41 10.65
C LYS A 240 75.02 47.28 9.63
N HIS A 241 76.13 46.70 9.16
CA HIS A 241 76.10 45.50 8.33
C HIS A 241 75.60 44.27 9.09
N GLN A 242 75.96 44.09 10.37
CA GLN A 242 75.42 43.02 11.21
C GLN A 242 73.93 43.24 11.55
N GLU A 243 73.49 44.47 11.81
CA GLU A 243 72.08 44.80 12.03
C GLU A 243 71.23 44.53 10.78
N GLU A 244 71.73 44.86 9.58
CA GLU A 244 71.06 44.53 8.31
C GLU A 244 71.05 43.02 8.02
N THR A 245 72.12 42.30 8.36
CA THR A 245 72.18 40.84 8.21
C THR A 245 71.26 40.14 9.21
N ILE A 246 71.17 40.62 10.44
CA ILE A 246 70.23 40.12 11.47
C ILE A 246 68.79 40.40 11.04
N ARG A 247 68.50 41.58 10.46
CA ARG A 247 67.15 41.91 9.97
C ARG A 247 66.74 41.03 8.79
N LYS A 248 67.65 40.77 7.84
CA LYS A 248 67.43 39.82 6.75
C LYS A 248 67.23 38.39 7.25
N LEU A 249 68.03 37.93 8.21
CA LEU A 249 67.87 36.60 8.81
C LEU A 249 66.56 36.49 9.60
N LEU A 250 66.12 37.54 10.28
CA LEU A 250 64.81 37.59 10.95
C LEU A 250 63.65 37.57 9.95
N ASP A 251 63.75 38.31 8.85
CA ASP A 251 62.74 38.29 7.78
C ASP A 251 62.70 36.94 7.05
N GLU A 252 63.86 36.28 6.86
CA GLU A 252 63.95 34.93 6.31
C GLU A 252 63.42 33.85 7.27
N ILE A 253 63.65 34.00 8.58
CA ILE A 253 63.07 33.13 9.61
C ILE A 253 61.56 33.32 9.69
N GLN A 254 61.06 34.56 9.66
CA GLN A 254 59.61 34.86 9.66
C GLN A 254 58.93 34.33 8.40
N ALA A 255 59.53 34.52 7.22
CA ALA A 255 59.04 33.93 5.98
C ALA A 255 59.09 32.39 6.00
N GLY A 256 60.10 31.81 6.65
CA GLY A 256 60.20 30.37 6.91
C GLY A 256 59.10 29.86 7.85
N GLU A 257 58.83 30.55 8.96
CA GLU A 257 57.79 30.23 9.92
C GLU A 257 56.39 30.39 9.32
N ASP A 258 56.13 31.44 8.53
CA ASP A 258 54.87 31.62 7.81
C ASP A 258 54.65 30.55 6.75
N LYS A 259 55.73 30.10 6.08
CA LYS A 259 55.69 28.99 5.12
C LYS A 259 55.47 27.64 5.81
N VAL A 260 56.08 27.40 6.97
CA VAL A 260 55.85 26.21 7.79
C VAL A 260 54.44 26.21 8.38
N ASN A 261 53.91 27.36 8.81
CA ASN A 261 52.54 27.50 9.29
C ASN A 261 51.52 27.33 8.16
N HIS A 262 51.81 27.81 6.95
CA HIS A 262 50.99 27.57 5.77
C HIS A 262 51.02 26.09 5.36
N LEU A 263 52.20 25.46 5.35
CA LEU A 263 52.36 24.03 5.07
C LEU A 263 51.70 23.15 6.13
N ASN A 264 51.75 23.50 7.42
CA ASN A 264 51.04 22.78 8.48
C ASN A 264 49.51 22.96 8.39
N LYS A 265 49.02 24.15 8.04
CA LYS A 265 47.60 24.36 7.75
C LYS A 265 47.14 23.56 6.53
N MET A 266 47.97 23.48 5.49
CA MET A 266 47.67 22.71 4.29
C MET A 266 47.76 21.20 4.55
N ARG A 267 48.75 20.76 5.35
CA ARG A 267 48.86 19.38 5.82
C ARG A 267 47.65 18.97 6.64
N ASN A 268 47.23 19.77 7.61
CA ASN A 268 46.04 19.48 8.42
C ASN A 268 44.74 19.49 7.59
N LYS A 269 44.64 20.35 6.56
CA LYS A 269 43.52 20.33 5.61
C LYS A 269 43.55 19.09 4.70
N LEU A 270 44.73 18.64 4.30
CA LEU A 270 44.91 17.43 3.50
C LEU A 270 44.70 16.17 4.34
N GLU A 271 45.13 16.14 5.61
CA GLU A 271 44.82 15.09 6.59
C GLU A 271 43.31 15.06 6.88
N GLN A 272 42.66 16.20 7.14
CA GLN A 272 41.19 16.24 7.29
C GLN A 272 40.47 15.81 6.02
N SER A 273 40.91 16.23 4.84
CA SER A 273 40.30 15.80 3.58
C SER A 273 40.54 14.31 3.32
N MET A 274 41.66 13.75 3.76
CA MET A 274 41.97 12.33 3.65
C MET A 274 41.12 11.53 4.64
N ASP A 275 41.03 11.95 5.90
CA ASP A 275 40.17 11.35 6.92
C ASP A 275 38.69 11.42 6.51
N GLU A 276 38.24 12.54 5.94
CA GLU A 276 36.88 12.69 5.42
C GLU A 276 36.63 11.78 4.21
N ILE A 277 37.61 11.59 3.33
CA ILE A 277 37.51 10.65 2.19
C ILE A 277 37.56 9.20 2.66
N GLU A 278 38.37 8.86 3.66
CA GLU A 278 38.44 7.53 4.28
C GLU A 278 37.13 7.22 5.03
N ASP A 279 36.60 8.16 5.82
CA ASP A 279 35.29 8.03 6.47
C ASP A 279 34.15 7.96 5.46
N ASN A 280 34.21 8.71 4.37
CA ASN A 280 33.21 8.65 3.29
C ASN A 280 33.30 7.32 2.54
N LEU A 281 34.50 6.80 2.27
CA LEU A 281 34.72 5.48 1.65
C LEU A 281 34.25 4.35 2.57
N GLU A 282 34.46 4.48 3.88
CA GLU A 282 34.05 3.48 4.87
C GLU A 282 32.54 3.53 5.15
N ARG A 283 31.94 4.73 5.14
CA ARG A 283 30.48 4.90 5.09
C ARG A 283 29.88 4.36 3.81
N GLU A 284 30.50 4.62 2.65
CA GLU A 284 30.04 4.11 1.36
C GLU A 284 30.16 2.58 1.27
N ARG A 285 31.21 1.97 1.85
CA ARG A 285 31.34 0.51 1.99
C ARG A 285 30.27 -0.08 2.91
N ARG A 286 29.94 0.57 4.03
CA ARG A 286 28.86 0.13 4.93
C ARG A 286 27.50 0.26 4.26
N ILE A 287 27.22 1.40 3.61
CA ILE A 287 25.98 1.63 2.85
C ILE A 287 25.89 0.63 1.69
N ARG A 288 26.98 0.32 0.97
CA ARG A 288 27.01 -0.74 -0.03
C ARG A 288 26.66 -2.10 0.57
N GLN A 289 27.30 -2.51 1.67
CA GLN A 289 27.00 -3.79 2.32
C GLN A 289 25.55 -3.86 2.82
N ASP A 290 25.00 -2.76 3.33
CA ASP A 290 23.62 -2.71 3.82
C ASP A 290 22.61 -2.67 2.67
N ILE A 291 22.93 -1.99 1.56
CA ILE A 291 22.19 -2.08 0.30
C ILE A 291 22.26 -3.51 -0.26
N GLU A 292 23.40 -4.19 -0.17
CA GLU A 292 23.57 -5.56 -0.67
C GLU A 292 22.85 -6.59 0.21
N LYS A 293 22.78 -6.36 1.53
CA LYS A 293 21.93 -7.14 2.46
C LYS A 293 20.43 -6.86 2.22
N SER A 294 20.05 -5.61 2.00
CA SER A 294 18.68 -5.21 1.69
C SER A 294 18.23 -5.77 0.34
N LYS A 295 19.12 -5.74 -0.67
CA LYS A 295 18.94 -6.37 -1.97
C LYS A 295 18.78 -7.89 -1.83
N ARG A 296 19.62 -8.57 -1.03
CA ARG A 296 19.46 -10.01 -0.76
C ARG A 296 18.17 -10.34 -0.01
N LYS A 297 17.71 -9.47 0.90
CA LYS A 297 16.40 -9.61 1.57
C LYS A 297 15.25 -9.43 0.58
N ALA A 298 15.28 -8.38 -0.24
CA ALA A 298 14.27 -8.12 -1.26
C ALA A 298 14.25 -9.21 -2.34
N GLU A 299 15.41 -9.73 -2.76
CA GLU A 299 15.53 -10.87 -3.67
C GLU A 299 15.03 -12.17 -3.01
N GLY A 300 15.27 -12.34 -1.71
CA GLY A 300 14.72 -13.45 -0.91
C GLY A 300 13.20 -13.38 -0.78
N GLU A 301 12.64 -12.20 -0.50
CA GLU A 301 11.20 -11.96 -0.41
C GLU A 301 10.53 -12.10 -1.78
N LEU A 302 11.15 -11.60 -2.85
CA LEU A 302 10.69 -11.79 -4.23
C LEU A 302 10.70 -13.27 -4.61
N LYS A 303 11.72 -14.02 -4.18
CA LYS A 303 11.81 -15.47 -4.41
C LYS A 303 10.76 -16.25 -3.63
N ILE A 304 10.47 -15.86 -2.38
CA ILE A 304 9.38 -16.45 -1.59
C ILE A 304 8.03 -16.11 -2.24
N ALA A 305 7.83 -14.89 -2.74
CA ALA A 305 6.62 -14.52 -3.45
C ALA A 305 6.44 -15.31 -4.77
N GLN A 306 7.52 -15.53 -5.52
CA GLN A 306 7.52 -16.37 -6.72
C GLN A 306 7.26 -17.85 -6.38
N GLU A 307 7.88 -18.38 -5.32
CA GLU A 307 7.63 -19.75 -4.85
C GLU A 307 6.18 -19.93 -4.37
N ASN A 308 5.60 -18.93 -3.71
CA ASN A 308 4.19 -18.93 -3.32
C ASN A 308 3.26 -18.87 -4.53
N ILE A 309 3.58 -18.07 -5.55
CA ILE A 309 2.81 -18.02 -6.81
C ILE A 309 2.86 -19.37 -7.53
N ASP A 310 4.04 -20.01 -7.59
CA ASP A 310 4.20 -21.33 -8.20
C ASP A 310 3.48 -22.43 -7.41
N GLU A 311 3.47 -22.33 -6.08
CA GLU A 311 2.72 -23.24 -5.20
C GLU A 311 1.20 -23.03 -5.34
N PHE A 312 0.72 -21.79 -5.47
CA PHE A 312 -0.67 -21.50 -5.80
C PHE A 312 -1.04 -21.96 -7.21
N MET A 313 -0.14 -21.87 -8.19
CA MET A 313 -0.36 -22.39 -9.54
C MET A 313 -0.42 -23.92 -9.55
N LYS A 314 0.39 -24.60 -8.73
CA LYS A 314 0.28 -26.05 -8.51
C LYS A 314 -1.02 -26.44 -7.82
N GLN A 315 -1.41 -25.75 -6.74
CA GLN A 315 -2.68 -26.00 -6.06
C GLN A 315 -3.86 -25.76 -6.99
N LYS A 316 -3.82 -24.70 -7.81
CA LYS A 316 -4.82 -24.45 -8.85
C LYS A 316 -4.89 -25.63 -9.84
N HIS A 317 -3.74 -26.13 -10.30
CA HIS A 317 -3.72 -27.24 -11.26
C HIS A 317 -4.15 -28.58 -10.65
N GLU A 318 -3.82 -28.83 -9.38
CA GLU A 318 -4.31 -29.99 -8.62
C GLU A 318 -5.83 -29.90 -8.39
N MET A 319 -6.35 -28.71 -8.09
CA MET A 319 -7.78 -28.46 -7.97
C MET A 319 -8.50 -28.58 -9.32
N GLU A 320 -7.93 -28.10 -10.42
CA GLU A 320 -8.46 -28.29 -11.79
C GLU A 320 -8.50 -29.78 -12.17
N ASN A 321 -7.50 -30.56 -11.79
CA ASN A 321 -7.46 -32.01 -12.04
C ASN A 321 -8.43 -32.77 -11.12
N ALA A 322 -8.61 -32.34 -9.87
CA ALA A 322 -9.63 -32.87 -8.98
C ALA A 322 -11.04 -32.55 -9.51
N LEU A 323 -11.25 -31.35 -10.05
CA LEU A 323 -12.51 -30.94 -10.68
C LEU A 323 -12.79 -31.79 -11.92
N LYS A 324 -11.81 -31.99 -12.80
CA LYS A 324 -11.94 -32.90 -13.95
C LYS A 324 -12.28 -34.33 -13.53
N LYS A 325 -11.66 -34.86 -12.47
CA LYS A 325 -12.01 -36.19 -11.93
C LYS A 325 -13.45 -36.20 -11.39
N LYS A 326 -13.87 -35.15 -10.69
CA LYS A 326 -15.24 -35.01 -10.21
C LYS A 326 -16.25 -34.87 -11.35
N ASP A 327 -15.91 -34.16 -12.43
CA ASP A 327 -16.72 -34.07 -13.63
C ASP A 327 -16.85 -35.43 -14.33
N THR A 328 -15.78 -36.24 -14.37
CA THR A 328 -15.88 -37.62 -14.89
C THR A 328 -16.68 -38.55 -13.98
N GLU A 329 -16.59 -38.39 -12.65
CA GLU A 329 -17.42 -39.14 -11.70
C GLU A 329 -18.90 -38.75 -11.84
N ILE A 330 -19.20 -37.45 -11.98
CA ILE A 330 -20.55 -36.93 -12.23
C ILE A 330 -21.08 -37.44 -13.57
N ALA A 331 -20.26 -37.44 -14.64
CA ALA A 331 -20.66 -38.01 -15.92
C ALA A 331 -20.95 -39.52 -15.82
N SER A 332 -20.18 -40.28 -15.04
CA SER A 332 -20.46 -41.71 -14.84
C SER A 332 -21.71 -41.95 -13.99
N MET A 333 -21.96 -41.10 -12.99
CA MET A 333 -23.19 -41.13 -12.18
C MET A 333 -24.41 -40.73 -13.02
N LEU A 334 -24.29 -39.76 -13.92
CA LEU A 334 -25.36 -39.37 -14.84
C LEU A 334 -25.70 -40.51 -15.80
N ASN A 335 -24.70 -41.17 -16.39
CA ASN A 335 -24.94 -42.36 -17.22
C ASN A 335 -25.60 -43.50 -16.43
N ARG A 336 -25.22 -43.68 -15.16
CA ARG A 336 -25.83 -44.68 -14.28
C ARG A 336 -27.27 -44.33 -13.91
N ILE A 337 -27.57 -43.05 -13.73
CA ILE A 337 -28.94 -42.55 -13.52
C ILE A 337 -29.77 -42.75 -14.78
N ASP A 338 -29.22 -42.53 -15.98
CA ASP A 338 -29.91 -42.79 -17.24
C ASP A 338 -30.18 -44.30 -17.43
N ASP A 339 -29.22 -45.16 -17.09
CA ASP A 339 -29.40 -46.62 -17.09
C ASP A 339 -30.49 -47.05 -16.09
N GLU A 340 -30.48 -46.50 -14.86
CA GLU A 340 -31.50 -46.74 -13.83
C GLU A 340 -32.88 -46.19 -14.24
N GLN A 341 -32.96 -45.04 -14.90
CA GLN A 341 -34.21 -44.50 -15.47
C GLN A 341 -34.74 -45.36 -16.61
N SER A 342 -33.87 -45.93 -17.44
CA SER A 342 -34.26 -46.88 -18.49
C SER A 342 -34.83 -48.18 -17.89
N LEU A 343 -34.26 -48.63 -16.77
CA LEU A 343 -34.71 -49.81 -16.02
C LEU A 343 -36.05 -49.54 -15.32
N ILE A 344 -36.20 -48.37 -14.70
CA ILE A 344 -37.46 -47.90 -14.09
C ILE A 344 -38.56 -47.82 -15.17
N SER A 345 -38.25 -47.31 -16.36
CA SER A 345 -39.22 -47.24 -17.47
C SER A 345 -39.66 -48.63 -17.95
N LYS A 346 -38.74 -49.61 -17.98
CA LYS A 346 -39.06 -51.02 -18.26
C LYS A 346 -39.92 -51.65 -17.15
N LEU A 347 -39.56 -51.44 -15.89
CA LEU A 347 -40.29 -51.96 -14.73
C LEU A 347 -41.69 -51.31 -14.60
N GLN A 348 -41.85 -50.03 -14.95
CA GLN A 348 -43.15 -49.36 -14.99
C GLN A 348 -44.06 -49.91 -16.10
N ARG A 349 -43.51 -50.30 -17.26
CA ARG A 349 -44.28 -51.02 -18.29
C ARG A 349 -44.72 -52.40 -17.81
N GLN A 350 -43.80 -53.17 -17.23
CA GLN A 350 -44.13 -54.48 -16.66
C GLN A 350 -45.15 -54.39 -15.52
N LEU A 351 -45.03 -53.37 -14.67
CA LEU A 351 -45.99 -53.12 -13.60
C LEU A 351 -47.37 -52.77 -14.18
N LYS A 352 -47.46 -51.95 -15.23
CA LYS A 352 -48.73 -51.66 -15.91
C LYS A 352 -49.37 -52.91 -16.54
N GLU A 353 -48.57 -53.78 -17.15
CA GLU A 353 -49.06 -55.06 -17.68
C GLU A 353 -49.54 -56.01 -16.58
N GLN A 354 -48.83 -56.10 -15.44
CA GLN A 354 -49.26 -56.91 -14.30
C GLN A 354 -50.48 -56.33 -13.58
N VAL A 355 -50.61 -55.01 -13.51
CA VAL A 355 -51.80 -54.34 -12.94
C VAL A 355 -53.01 -54.52 -13.86
N ALA A 356 -52.84 -54.46 -15.18
CA ALA A 356 -53.93 -54.79 -16.12
C ALA A 356 -54.38 -56.25 -15.97
N ARG A 357 -53.43 -57.17 -15.82
CA ARG A 357 -53.70 -58.60 -15.60
C ARG A 357 -54.35 -58.88 -14.24
N TYR A 358 -53.96 -58.14 -13.21
CA TYR A 358 -54.59 -58.20 -11.88
C TYR A 358 -56.04 -57.74 -11.93
N ASN A 359 -56.32 -56.63 -12.63
CA ASN A 359 -57.68 -56.13 -12.79
C ASN A 359 -58.57 -57.08 -13.61
N GLU A 360 -58.03 -57.73 -14.66
CA GLU A 360 -58.75 -58.78 -15.40
C GLU A 360 -59.08 -59.99 -14.50
N LEU A 361 -58.12 -60.45 -13.69
CA LEU A 361 -58.33 -61.52 -12.70
C LEU A 361 -59.31 -61.12 -11.59
N GLU A 362 -59.33 -59.85 -11.20
CA GLU A 362 -60.25 -59.31 -10.19
C GLU A 362 -61.67 -59.18 -10.74
N GLU A 363 -61.83 -58.80 -12.03
CA GLU A 363 -63.12 -58.83 -12.74
C GLU A 363 -63.64 -60.27 -12.92
N GLU A 364 -62.77 -61.23 -13.27
CA GLU A 364 -63.12 -62.65 -13.33
C GLU A 364 -63.53 -63.19 -11.95
N PHE A 365 -62.82 -62.81 -10.88
CA PHE A 365 -63.16 -63.20 -9.51
C PHE A 365 -64.49 -62.59 -9.03
N GLN A 366 -64.79 -61.34 -9.40
CA GLN A 366 -66.08 -60.71 -9.10
C GLN A 366 -67.23 -61.35 -9.92
N ALA A 367 -66.97 -61.74 -11.17
CA ALA A 367 -67.93 -62.50 -11.98
C ALA A 367 -68.21 -63.90 -11.38
N GLU A 368 -67.16 -64.60 -10.93
CA GLU A 368 -67.24 -65.89 -10.23
C GLU A 368 -68.02 -65.75 -8.91
N LYS A 369 -67.81 -64.65 -8.16
CA LYS A 369 -68.53 -64.34 -6.92
C LYS A 369 -70.01 -64.05 -7.16
N GLN A 370 -70.35 -63.32 -8.23
CA GLN A 370 -71.75 -63.08 -8.61
C GLN A 370 -72.44 -64.35 -9.13
N ALA A 371 -71.72 -65.23 -9.83
CA ALA A 371 -72.21 -66.54 -10.24
C ALA A 371 -72.46 -67.46 -9.03
N ARG A 372 -71.56 -67.48 -8.04
CA ARG A 372 -71.75 -68.21 -6.77
C ARG A 372 -72.94 -67.71 -5.97
N LEU A 373 -73.14 -66.38 -5.88
CA LEU A 373 -74.31 -65.80 -5.21
C LEU A 373 -75.64 -66.14 -5.90
N LYS A 374 -75.64 -66.34 -7.23
CA LYS A 374 -76.82 -66.84 -7.96
C LYS A 374 -77.08 -68.33 -7.70
N ILE A 375 -76.03 -69.15 -7.63
CA ILE A 375 -76.13 -70.59 -7.32
C ILE A 375 -76.55 -70.82 -5.86
N GLU A 376 -76.07 -70.00 -4.91
CA GLU A 376 -76.52 -70.07 -3.51
C GLU A 376 -77.99 -69.65 -3.33
N ARG A 377 -78.48 -68.69 -4.12
CA ARG A 377 -79.90 -68.34 -4.13
C ARG A 377 -80.78 -69.46 -4.69
N SER A 378 -80.38 -70.09 -5.80
CA SER A 378 -81.14 -71.24 -6.33
C SER A 378 -81.07 -72.46 -5.40
N ARG A 379 -79.96 -72.66 -4.69
CA ARG A 379 -79.82 -73.71 -3.68
C ARG A 379 -80.69 -73.45 -2.46
N SER A 380 -80.83 -72.19 -2.03
CA SER A 380 -81.74 -71.79 -0.95
C SER A 380 -83.22 -71.93 -1.34
N GLU A 381 -83.57 -71.73 -2.61
CA GLU A 381 -84.93 -71.96 -3.12
C GLU A 381 -85.26 -73.46 -3.18
N ILE A 382 -84.34 -74.30 -3.69
CA ILE A 382 -84.50 -75.77 -3.69
C ILE A 382 -84.53 -76.35 -2.27
N GLN A 383 -83.80 -75.77 -1.33
CA GLN A 383 -83.80 -76.21 0.08
C GLN A 383 -85.11 -75.84 0.80
N LYS A 384 -85.73 -74.70 0.44
CA LYS A 384 -87.10 -74.35 0.89
C LYS A 384 -88.18 -75.25 0.27
N GLU A 385 -88.03 -75.63 -1.00
CA GLU A 385 -88.92 -76.61 -1.64
C GLU A 385 -88.79 -78.01 -1.02
N LEU A 386 -87.60 -78.39 -0.52
CA LEU A 386 -87.36 -79.63 0.23
C LEU A 386 -87.95 -79.60 1.65
N GLU A 387 -87.90 -78.45 2.33
CA GLU A 387 -88.53 -78.25 3.65
C GLU A 387 -90.07 -78.22 3.53
N GLU A 388 -90.64 -77.60 2.50
CA GLU A 388 -92.10 -77.63 2.23
C GLU A 388 -92.63 -79.02 1.78
N LEU A 389 -91.78 -79.88 1.20
CA LEU A 389 -92.11 -81.29 0.90
C LEU A 389 -91.92 -82.21 2.13
N SER A 390 -91.05 -81.85 3.07
CA SER A 390 -90.87 -82.57 4.34
C SER A 390 -92.02 -82.30 5.31
N ASP A 391 -92.50 -81.06 5.39
CA ASP A 391 -93.65 -80.69 6.24
C ASP A 391 -94.98 -81.27 5.72
N ARG A 392 -95.09 -81.56 4.41
CA ARG A 392 -96.22 -82.32 3.83
C ARG A 392 -96.11 -83.85 4.03
N LEU A 393 -94.95 -84.37 4.43
CA LEU A 393 -94.75 -85.80 4.71
C LEU A 393 -94.99 -86.14 6.19
N ASP A 394 -94.69 -85.21 7.11
CA ASP A 394 -94.91 -85.40 8.55
C ASP A 394 -96.38 -85.18 9.00
N GLU A 395 -97.22 -84.51 8.22
CA GLU A 395 -98.68 -84.45 8.44
C GLU A 395 -99.46 -85.69 7.92
N ALA A 396 -98.79 -86.64 7.25
CA ALA A 396 -99.41 -87.87 6.73
C ALA A 396 -99.01 -89.18 7.47
N GLY A 397 -98.16 -89.10 8.52
CA GLY A 397 -97.58 -90.28 9.19
C GLY A 397 -98.20 -90.72 10.53
N GLY A 398 -99.13 -89.95 11.12
CA GLY A 398 -99.60 -90.15 12.50
C GLY A 398 -100.93 -90.89 12.69
N ALA A 399 -101.61 -91.32 11.61
CA ALA A 399 -103.00 -91.79 11.67
C ALA A 399 -103.25 -93.29 11.39
N THR A 400 -102.22 -94.14 11.32
CA THR A 400 -102.45 -95.54 10.86
C THR A 400 -101.58 -96.62 11.54
N GLN A 401 -101.46 -96.60 12.87
CA GLN A 401 -100.89 -97.75 13.61
C GLN A 401 -101.63 -98.09 14.93
N ALA A 402 -102.76 -97.44 15.23
CA ALA A 402 -103.64 -97.73 16.38
C ALA A 402 -105.04 -98.28 15.99
N GLN A 403 -105.25 -98.64 14.72
CA GLN A 403 -106.53 -99.18 14.20
C GLN A 403 -106.46 -100.69 13.81
N ILE A 404 -105.29 -101.35 13.93
CA ILE A 404 -105.09 -102.73 13.42
C ILE A 404 -104.97 -103.81 14.54
N GLU A 405 -104.82 -103.44 15.82
CA GLU A 405 -104.91 -104.41 16.94
C GLU A 405 -106.33 -104.56 17.53
N LEU A 406 -107.31 -103.80 17.03
CA LEU A 406 -108.64 -103.67 17.65
C LEU A 406 -109.75 -104.58 17.06
N ASN A 407 -109.47 -105.35 16.00
CA ASN A 407 -110.46 -106.23 15.34
C ASN A 407 -110.22 -107.75 15.52
N LYS A 408 -109.12 -108.18 16.19
CA LYS A 408 -108.82 -109.62 16.35
C LYS A 408 -108.88 -110.17 17.79
N LYS A 409 -109.32 -109.37 18.77
CA LYS A 409 -109.75 -109.85 20.10
C LYS A 409 -111.24 -109.63 20.43
N ARG A 410 -112.00 -108.96 19.56
CA ARG A 410 -113.39 -108.56 19.87
C ARG A 410 -114.47 -109.65 19.73
N GLU A 411 -114.20 -110.81 19.15
CA GLU A 411 -115.24 -111.85 18.96
C GLU A 411 -115.14 -113.09 19.86
N THR A 412 -114.01 -113.36 20.52
CA THR A 412 -113.83 -114.61 21.30
C THR A 412 -113.57 -114.41 22.81
N GLU A 413 -113.34 -113.18 23.28
CA GLU A 413 -113.21 -112.82 24.71
C GLU A 413 -114.52 -112.27 25.34
N LEU A 414 -115.54 -111.94 24.53
CA LEU A 414 -116.78 -111.28 24.97
C LEU A 414 -117.79 -112.18 25.72
N THR A 415 -117.67 -113.51 25.60
CA THR A 415 -118.60 -114.48 26.22
C THR A 415 -118.05 -115.15 27.48
N LYS A 416 -116.74 -115.06 27.77
CA LYS A 416 -116.11 -115.74 28.92
C LYS A 416 -115.71 -114.78 30.06
N LEU A 417 -115.40 -113.51 29.77
CA LEU A 417 -114.96 -112.51 30.75
C LEU A 417 -116.09 -111.77 31.50
N ARG A 418 -117.38 -112.01 31.16
CA ARG A 418 -118.52 -111.37 31.85
C ARG A 418 -118.96 -112.09 33.14
N ARG A 419 -118.54 -113.33 33.38
CA ARG A 419 -118.93 -114.12 34.56
C ARG A 419 -117.90 -114.08 35.69
N ASP A 420 -116.61 -114.01 35.36
CA ASP A 420 -115.54 -114.11 36.38
C ASP A 420 -115.06 -112.73 36.90
N LEU A 421 -115.47 -111.62 36.25
CA LEU A 421 -115.09 -110.25 36.63
C LEU A 421 -115.98 -109.63 37.74
N ALA A 422 -117.20 -110.13 37.94
CA ALA A 422 -118.14 -109.57 38.93
C ALA A 422 -117.79 -109.95 40.38
N GLU A 423 -117.11 -111.08 40.58
CA GLU A 423 -116.83 -111.64 41.93
C GLU A 423 -115.49 -111.14 42.53
N VAL A 424 -114.55 -110.70 41.68
CA VAL A 424 -113.24 -110.15 42.10
C VAL A 424 -113.26 -108.62 42.28
N SER A 425 -114.12 -107.90 41.55
CA SER A 425 -114.22 -106.43 41.63
C SER A 425 -114.74 -105.94 42.99
N LEU A 426 -115.61 -106.69 43.66
CA LEU A 426 -116.26 -106.28 44.91
C LEU A 426 -115.31 -106.35 46.14
N ASN A 427 -114.28 -107.20 46.08
CA ASN A 427 -113.26 -107.31 47.15
C ASN A 427 -112.05 -106.37 46.93
N ALA A 428 -111.83 -105.87 45.71
CA ALA A 428 -110.74 -104.93 45.39
C ALA A 428 -111.11 -103.45 45.63
N GLU A 429 -112.39 -103.07 45.49
CA GLU A 429 -112.87 -101.69 45.69
C GLU A 429 -112.79 -101.22 47.16
N ALA A 430 -112.98 -102.12 48.13
CA ALA A 430 -112.89 -101.78 49.56
C ALA A 430 -111.44 -101.50 50.03
N ALA A 431 -110.43 -102.12 49.41
CA ALA A 431 -109.02 -101.90 49.74
C ALA A 431 -108.42 -100.65 49.05
N LEU A 432 -108.90 -100.32 47.83
CA LEU A 432 -108.46 -99.14 47.07
C LEU A 432 -108.97 -97.80 47.62
N GLY A 433 -110.12 -97.79 48.32
CA GLY A 433 -110.66 -96.58 48.95
C GLY A 433 -109.77 -96.01 50.07
N ASN A 434 -109.14 -96.87 50.87
CA ASN A 434 -108.30 -96.45 52.00
C ASN A 434 -106.89 -95.98 51.59
N LEU A 435 -106.37 -96.43 50.44
CA LEU A 435 -105.07 -95.97 49.89
C LEU A 435 -105.17 -94.65 49.12
N ARG A 436 -106.29 -94.39 48.42
CA ARG A 436 -106.51 -93.14 47.68
C ARG A 436 -106.60 -91.90 48.59
N LYS A 437 -107.15 -92.04 49.80
CA LYS A 437 -107.28 -90.93 50.75
C LYS A 437 -105.91 -90.49 51.32
N LYS A 438 -105.03 -91.44 51.68
CA LYS A 438 -103.67 -91.14 52.16
C LYS A 438 -102.73 -90.60 51.09
N HIS A 439 -102.90 -91.00 49.83
CA HIS A 439 -102.09 -90.51 48.72
C HIS A 439 -102.43 -89.06 48.33
N ASN A 440 -103.72 -88.68 48.40
CA ASN A 440 -104.16 -87.31 48.07
C ASN A 440 -103.73 -86.28 49.12
N ASP A 441 -103.73 -86.62 50.40
CA ASP A 441 -103.31 -85.69 51.47
C ASP A 441 -101.79 -85.42 51.41
N ALA A 442 -100.97 -86.42 51.06
CA ALA A 442 -99.52 -86.25 50.90
C ALA A 442 -99.11 -85.49 49.61
N MET A 443 -99.90 -85.63 48.53
CA MET A 443 -99.65 -84.90 47.27
C MET A 443 -100.03 -83.42 47.36
N ALA A 444 -101.00 -83.06 48.21
CA ALA A 444 -101.36 -81.67 48.48
C ALA A 444 -100.25 -80.93 49.27
N GLU A 445 -99.67 -81.57 50.29
CA GLU A 445 -98.61 -80.99 51.13
C GLU A 445 -97.27 -80.81 50.36
N LEU A 446 -96.94 -81.75 49.46
CA LEU A 446 -95.77 -81.64 48.58
C LEU A 446 -95.95 -80.56 47.49
N SER A 447 -97.17 -80.33 47.01
CA SER A 447 -97.45 -79.27 46.03
C SER A 447 -97.34 -77.88 46.64
N GLU A 448 -97.76 -77.69 47.90
CA GLU A 448 -97.63 -76.41 48.61
C GLU A 448 -96.16 -76.05 48.94
N GLN A 449 -95.34 -77.04 49.28
CA GLN A 449 -93.89 -76.84 49.50
C GLN A 449 -93.15 -76.49 48.21
N LEU A 450 -93.56 -77.06 47.07
CA LEU A 450 -92.95 -76.80 45.76
C LEU A 450 -93.27 -75.37 45.26
N ASP A 451 -94.50 -74.90 45.49
CA ASP A 451 -94.94 -73.55 45.11
C ASP A 451 -94.28 -72.44 45.96
N SER A 452 -93.96 -72.75 47.22
CA SER A 452 -93.18 -71.87 48.12
C SER A 452 -91.72 -71.71 47.68
N ILE A 453 -91.06 -72.83 47.32
CA ILE A 453 -89.67 -72.82 46.85
C ILE A 453 -89.55 -72.15 45.47
N GLN A 454 -90.54 -72.32 44.59
CA GLN A 454 -90.54 -71.72 43.26
C GLN A 454 -90.71 -70.19 43.31
N LYS A 455 -91.51 -69.67 44.25
CA LYS A 455 -91.63 -68.22 44.51
C LYS A 455 -90.37 -67.63 45.16
N SER A 456 -89.74 -68.36 46.07
CA SER A 456 -88.45 -68.00 46.68
C SER A 456 -87.36 -67.85 45.61
N ARG A 457 -87.21 -68.85 44.74
CA ARG A 457 -86.21 -68.86 43.66
C ARG A 457 -86.38 -67.69 42.66
N ILE A 458 -87.61 -67.39 42.24
CA ILE A 458 -87.88 -66.25 41.33
C ILE A 458 -87.52 -64.90 41.99
N ARG A 459 -87.63 -64.81 43.32
CA ARG A 459 -87.25 -63.60 44.07
C ARG A 459 -85.73 -63.45 44.13
N THR A 460 -84.99 -64.53 44.42
CA THR A 460 -83.53 -64.54 44.45
C THR A 460 -82.91 -64.32 43.06
N GLU A 461 -83.50 -64.86 41.99
CA GLU A 461 -83.06 -64.61 40.60
C GLU A 461 -83.22 -63.13 40.22
N LYS A 462 -84.30 -62.46 40.64
CA LYS A 462 -84.50 -61.02 40.40
C LYS A 462 -83.54 -60.14 41.22
N GLU A 463 -83.25 -60.51 42.46
CA GLU A 463 -82.27 -59.79 43.29
C GLU A 463 -80.85 -59.93 42.73
N LYS A 464 -80.49 -61.12 42.24
CA LYS A 464 -79.22 -61.38 41.56
C LYS A 464 -79.05 -60.53 40.30
N ASP A 465 -80.05 -60.49 39.42
CA ASP A 465 -80.00 -59.69 38.20
C ASP A 465 -79.95 -58.18 38.50
N SER A 466 -80.54 -57.73 39.61
CA SER A 466 -80.46 -56.32 40.05
C SER A 466 -79.07 -55.96 40.57
N LEU A 467 -78.45 -56.81 41.40
CA LEU A 467 -77.09 -56.61 41.91
C LEU A 467 -76.05 -56.70 40.81
N GLN A 468 -76.28 -57.54 39.80
CA GLN A 468 -75.37 -57.70 38.67
C GLN A 468 -75.37 -56.44 37.77
N ARG A 469 -76.53 -55.79 37.61
CA ARG A 469 -76.64 -54.49 36.95
C ARG A 469 -76.03 -53.35 37.77
N GLU A 470 -76.21 -53.33 39.08
CA GLU A 470 -75.53 -52.34 39.95
C GLU A 470 -74.00 -52.49 39.89
N ILE A 471 -73.47 -53.70 39.80
CA ILE A 471 -72.02 -53.94 39.64
C ILE A 471 -71.53 -53.46 38.27
N GLU A 472 -72.29 -53.65 37.19
CA GLU A 472 -71.96 -53.13 35.86
C GLU A 472 -72.04 -51.61 35.78
N ASP A 473 -73.05 -50.99 36.42
CA ASP A 473 -73.18 -49.54 36.50
C ASP A 473 -72.06 -48.91 37.35
N LEU A 474 -71.70 -49.51 38.49
CA LEU A 474 -70.58 -49.05 39.33
C LEU A 474 -69.21 -49.24 38.65
N ARG A 475 -69.03 -50.30 37.86
CA ARG A 475 -67.82 -50.48 37.02
C ARG A 475 -67.74 -49.43 35.93
N SER A 476 -68.85 -49.14 35.26
CA SER A 476 -68.91 -48.07 34.25
C SER A 476 -68.62 -46.69 34.85
N GLN A 477 -69.07 -46.42 36.08
CA GLN A 477 -68.76 -45.18 36.81
C GLN A 477 -67.30 -45.11 37.24
N CYS A 478 -66.70 -46.20 37.71
CA CYS A 478 -65.26 -46.25 38.01
C CYS A 478 -64.41 -45.99 36.75
N ASP A 479 -64.76 -46.57 35.61
CA ASP A 479 -64.04 -46.34 34.35
C ASP A 479 -64.20 -44.90 33.85
N LEU A 480 -65.36 -44.28 34.08
CA LEU A 480 -65.61 -42.87 33.77
C LEU A 480 -64.80 -41.93 34.67
N GLU A 481 -64.72 -42.22 35.98
CA GLU A 481 -63.91 -41.46 36.95
C GLU A 481 -62.41 -41.61 36.71
N VAL A 482 -61.93 -42.80 36.32
CA VAL A 482 -60.52 -43.01 35.94
C VAL A 482 -60.17 -42.21 34.69
N LYS A 483 -61.07 -42.15 33.68
CA LYS A 483 -60.88 -41.28 32.51
C LYS A 483 -60.92 -39.80 32.87
N GLN A 484 -61.85 -39.36 33.70
CA GLN A 484 -61.91 -37.97 34.15
C GLN A 484 -60.67 -37.57 34.96
N ARG A 485 -60.13 -38.46 35.81
CA ARG A 485 -58.85 -38.23 36.49
C ARG A 485 -57.68 -38.10 35.52
N GLN A 486 -57.59 -38.97 34.51
CA GLN A 486 -56.54 -38.90 33.49
C GLN A 486 -56.63 -37.62 32.65
N ASP A 487 -57.84 -37.16 32.33
CA ASP A 487 -58.06 -35.90 31.61
C ASP A 487 -57.73 -34.68 32.48
N VAL A 488 -58.09 -34.70 33.77
CA VAL A 488 -57.72 -33.64 34.73
C VAL A 488 -56.21 -33.58 34.94
N ASP A 489 -55.51 -34.72 35.02
CA ASP A 489 -54.05 -34.79 35.19
C ASP A 489 -53.32 -34.33 33.91
N ARG A 490 -53.90 -34.60 32.74
CA ARG A 490 -53.43 -34.07 31.44
C ARG A 490 -53.64 -32.56 31.32
N ILE A 491 -54.78 -32.03 31.76
CA ILE A 491 -55.07 -30.59 31.79
C ILE A 491 -54.18 -29.88 32.81
N ALA A 492 -53.93 -30.48 33.98
CA ALA A 492 -53.02 -29.94 34.99
C ALA A 492 -51.59 -29.84 34.46
N LYS A 493 -51.07 -30.87 33.77
CA LYS A 493 -49.76 -30.82 33.10
C LYS A 493 -49.70 -29.81 31.97
N GLN A 494 -50.78 -29.63 31.20
CA GLN A 494 -50.86 -28.59 30.17
C GLN A 494 -50.87 -27.18 30.78
N LEU A 495 -51.57 -26.96 31.88
CA LEU A 495 -51.60 -25.68 32.59
C LEU A 495 -50.27 -25.38 33.28
N GLU A 496 -49.57 -26.38 33.83
CA GLU A 496 -48.20 -26.23 34.35
C GLU A 496 -47.21 -25.87 33.24
N THR A 497 -47.34 -26.49 32.06
CA THR A 497 -46.52 -26.16 30.89
C THR A 497 -46.81 -24.73 30.40
N GLN A 498 -48.09 -24.34 30.33
CA GLN A 498 -48.48 -22.98 29.93
C GLN A 498 -48.05 -21.92 30.95
N LEU A 499 -48.07 -22.24 32.25
CA LEU A 499 -47.58 -21.37 33.31
C LEU A 499 -46.06 -21.23 33.21
N ALA A 500 -45.32 -22.33 32.99
CA ALA A 500 -43.88 -22.30 32.78
C ALA A 500 -43.49 -21.50 31.52
N ASP A 501 -44.23 -21.67 30.41
CA ASP A 501 -44.04 -20.90 29.18
C ASP A 501 -44.35 -19.41 29.36
N SER A 502 -45.37 -19.08 30.17
CA SER A 502 -45.71 -17.70 30.51
C SER A 502 -44.66 -17.07 31.43
N GLN A 503 -44.13 -17.83 32.39
CA GLN A 503 -43.01 -17.40 33.25
C GLN A 503 -41.75 -17.15 32.42
N LEU A 504 -41.44 -18.05 31.47
CA LEU A 504 -40.33 -17.91 30.54
C LEU A 504 -40.50 -16.70 29.64
N LYS A 505 -41.71 -16.41 29.14
CA LYS A 505 -42.00 -15.20 28.38
C LYS A 505 -41.85 -13.92 29.20
N VAL A 506 -42.24 -13.93 30.47
CA VAL A 506 -42.04 -12.77 31.37
C VAL A 506 -40.56 -12.55 31.66
N ASP A 507 -39.79 -13.61 31.90
CA ASP A 507 -38.34 -13.53 32.09
C ASP A 507 -37.60 -13.12 30.79
N GLU A 508 -38.11 -13.55 29.63
CA GLU A 508 -37.61 -13.17 28.32
C GLU A 508 -37.94 -11.69 28.01
N GLN A 509 -39.13 -11.21 28.36
CA GLN A 509 -39.46 -9.79 28.25
C GLN A 509 -38.66 -8.91 29.24
N ALA A 510 -38.39 -9.39 30.45
CA ALA A 510 -37.54 -8.70 31.42
C ALA A 510 -36.07 -8.64 30.94
N ARG A 511 -35.57 -9.72 30.32
CA ARG A 511 -34.25 -9.73 29.65
C ARG A 511 -34.23 -8.81 28.45
N ASN A 512 -35.26 -8.82 27.60
CA ASN A 512 -35.35 -7.92 26.46
C ASN A 512 -35.37 -6.45 26.91
N LEU A 513 -36.04 -6.12 28.01
CA LEU A 513 -35.99 -4.78 28.60
C LEU A 513 -34.59 -4.39 29.11
N GLN A 514 -33.87 -5.32 29.75
CA GLN A 514 -32.48 -5.09 30.17
C GLN A 514 -31.51 -5.01 28.98
N GLU A 515 -31.71 -5.83 27.95
CA GLU A 515 -30.94 -5.79 26.71
C GLU A 515 -31.20 -4.50 25.94
N ILE A 516 -32.45 -4.04 25.84
CA ILE A 516 -32.81 -2.74 25.24
C ILE A 516 -32.20 -1.60 26.06
N THR A 517 -32.16 -1.69 27.39
CA THR A 517 -31.52 -0.67 28.25
C THR A 517 -30.00 -0.68 28.08
N GLY A 518 -29.39 -1.87 27.94
CA GLY A 518 -27.96 -2.03 27.65
C GLY A 518 -27.56 -1.55 26.25
N ILE A 519 -28.40 -1.84 25.24
CA ILE A 519 -28.25 -1.35 23.87
C ILE A 519 -28.43 0.17 23.86
N LYS A 520 -29.41 0.72 24.57
CA LYS A 520 -29.58 2.17 24.73
C LYS A 520 -28.34 2.83 25.32
N ASN A 521 -27.76 2.26 26.37
CA ASN A 521 -26.53 2.80 26.98
C ASN A 521 -25.31 2.65 26.06
N LYS A 522 -25.20 1.54 25.32
CA LYS A 522 -24.14 1.37 24.30
C LYS A 522 -24.31 2.34 23.14
N LEU A 523 -25.51 2.46 22.58
CA LEU A 523 -25.82 3.44 21.54
C LEU A 523 -25.62 4.88 22.03
N GLN A 524 -25.80 5.15 23.32
CA GLN A 524 -25.53 6.46 23.91
C GLN A 524 -24.03 6.73 24.08
N ILE A 525 -23.23 5.71 24.39
CA ILE A 525 -21.76 5.80 24.39
C ILE A 525 -21.24 5.93 22.95
N GLU A 526 -21.70 5.09 22.04
CA GLU A 526 -21.37 5.14 20.61
C GLU A 526 -21.82 6.47 19.98
N SER A 527 -22.96 7.03 20.40
CA SER A 527 -23.40 8.37 19.99
C SER A 527 -22.52 9.47 20.58
N SER A 528 -22.00 9.31 21.80
CA SER A 528 -21.04 10.24 22.41
C SER A 528 -19.69 10.17 21.72
N ASP A 529 -19.20 8.97 21.41
CA ASP A 529 -17.94 8.74 20.71
C ASP A 529 -18.03 9.18 19.24
N ALA A 530 -19.15 8.91 18.56
CA ALA A 530 -19.43 9.42 17.22
C ALA A 530 -19.57 10.95 17.21
N SER A 531 -20.16 11.56 18.25
CA SER A 531 -20.20 13.03 18.38
C SER A 531 -18.81 13.61 18.61
N LYS A 532 -17.95 12.91 19.34
CA LYS A 532 -16.56 13.32 19.58
C LYS A 532 -15.68 13.16 18.33
N GLN A 533 -15.87 12.08 17.58
CA GLN A 533 -15.26 11.90 16.26
C GLN A 533 -15.78 12.93 15.25
N LEU A 534 -17.08 13.26 15.31
CA LEU A 534 -17.66 14.34 14.51
C LEU A 534 -17.00 15.68 14.87
N GLU A 535 -16.82 15.98 16.16
CA GLU A 535 -16.14 17.20 16.62
C GLU A 535 -14.66 17.23 16.19
N ASP A 536 -13.95 16.10 16.24
CA ASP A 536 -12.58 15.97 15.72
C ASP A 536 -12.52 16.16 14.19
N TYR A 537 -13.47 15.61 13.45
CA TYR A 537 -13.58 15.82 12.00
C TYR A 537 -14.05 17.24 11.66
N GLU A 538 -14.93 17.86 12.43
CA GLU A 538 -15.34 19.26 12.29
C GLU A 538 -14.18 20.21 12.57
N ASN A 539 -13.34 19.90 13.57
CA ASN A 539 -12.09 20.61 13.84
C ASN A 539 -11.06 20.42 12.72
N GLN A 540 -10.95 19.21 12.17
CA GLN A 540 -10.08 18.93 11.03
C GLN A 540 -10.59 19.61 9.74
N VAL A 541 -11.90 19.64 9.52
CA VAL A 541 -12.55 20.37 8.42
C VAL A 541 -12.43 21.87 8.63
N ALA A 542 -12.50 22.38 9.86
CA ALA A 542 -12.25 23.80 10.17
C ALA A 542 -10.78 24.18 9.93
N LEU A 543 -9.83 23.30 10.27
CA LEU A 543 -8.41 23.46 9.97
C LEU A 543 -8.16 23.42 8.45
N LEU A 544 -8.72 22.44 7.74
CA LEU A 544 -8.65 22.34 6.29
C LEU A 544 -9.34 23.51 5.60
N ASN A 545 -10.45 24.03 6.15
CA ASN A 545 -11.10 25.24 5.66
C ASN A 545 -10.26 26.49 5.92
N ARG A 546 -9.53 26.57 7.03
CA ARG A 546 -8.54 27.64 7.29
C ARG A 546 -7.36 27.56 6.33
N ILE A 547 -6.82 26.36 6.09
CA ILE A 547 -5.75 26.14 5.12
C ILE A 547 -6.26 26.43 3.71
N ARG A 548 -7.47 25.99 3.36
CA ARG A 548 -8.13 26.33 2.09
C ARG A 548 -8.34 27.83 1.96
N GLN A 549 -8.78 28.53 3.01
CA GLN A 549 -8.92 29.98 3.02
C GLN A 549 -7.55 30.66 2.88
N GLN A 550 -6.50 30.20 3.56
CA GLN A 550 -5.14 30.69 3.38
C GLN A 550 -4.64 30.46 1.95
N LEU A 551 -4.84 29.27 1.38
CA LEU A 551 -4.49 28.96 0.01
C LEU A 551 -5.35 29.73 -0.99
N THR A 552 -6.62 30.01 -0.67
CA THR A 552 -7.51 30.83 -1.50
C THR A 552 -7.08 32.29 -1.45
N VAL A 553 -6.68 32.80 -0.27
CA VAL A 553 -6.10 34.14 -0.12
C VAL A 553 -4.75 34.22 -0.83
N GLN A 554 -3.88 33.21 -0.72
CA GLN A 554 -2.62 33.16 -1.48
C GLN A 554 -2.87 33.06 -2.99
N LEU A 555 -3.89 32.32 -3.42
CA LEU A 555 -4.30 32.24 -4.83
C LEU A 555 -4.92 33.57 -5.29
N GLU A 556 -5.71 34.25 -4.47
CA GLU A 556 -6.29 35.57 -4.74
C GLU A 556 -5.23 36.65 -4.73
N GLU A 557 -4.20 36.54 -3.88
CA GLU A 557 -3.06 37.44 -3.79
C GLU A 557 -2.10 37.22 -4.96
N ALA A 558 -1.88 35.97 -5.39
CA ALA A 558 -1.18 35.63 -6.62
C ALA A 558 -1.97 36.04 -7.88
N LYS A 559 -3.31 35.90 -7.87
CA LYS A 559 -4.18 36.43 -8.93
C LYS A 559 -4.20 37.95 -8.93
N ARG A 560 -4.14 38.59 -7.76
CA ARG A 560 -4.07 40.05 -7.62
C ARG A 560 -2.69 40.57 -8.02
N GLN A 561 -1.62 39.82 -7.78
CA GLN A 561 -0.29 40.08 -8.34
C GLN A 561 -0.29 39.88 -9.85
N LEU A 562 -0.91 38.83 -10.39
CA LEU A 562 -1.04 38.62 -11.84
C LEU A 562 -1.95 39.67 -12.50
N GLU A 563 -3.04 40.09 -11.85
CA GLU A 563 -3.89 41.19 -12.29
C GLU A 563 -3.17 42.53 -12.15
N GLN A 564 -2.34 42.71 -11.13
CA GLN A 564 -1.52 43.90 -10.96
C GLN A 564 -0.40 43.94 -11.99
N GLU A 565 0.27 42.83 -12.30
CA GLU A 565 1.20 42.69 -13.42
C GLU A 565 0.48 42.84 -14.76
N SER A 566 -0.77 42.38 -14.89
CA SER A 566 -1.59 42.59 -16.09
C SER A 566 -2.09 44.03 -16.22
N ARG A 567 -2.36 44.72 -15.11
CA ARG A 567 -2.69 46.14 -15.03
C ARG A 567 -1.46 47.01 -15.22
N GLU A 568 -0.30 46.60 -14.72
CA GLU A 568 1.00 47.23 -14.95
C GLU A 568 1.43 46.97 -16.39
N LYS A 569 1.16 45.80 -16.97
CA LYS A 569 1.32 45.52 -18.39
C LYS A 569 0.32 46.29 -19.25
N HIS A 570 -0.94 46.46 -18.82
CA HIS A 570 -1.92 47.33 -19.49
C HIS A 570 -1.61 48.81 -19.30
N SER A 571 -0.99 49.21 -18.18
CA SER A 571 -0.52 50.55 -17.89
C SER A 571 0.76 50.83 -18.67
N LEU A 572 1.65 49.86 -18.82
CA LEU A 572 2.83 49.90 -19.69
C LEU A 572 2.43 49.84 -21.15
N ASN A 573 1.38 49.09 -21.53
CA ASN A 573 0.79 49.14 -22.87
C ASN A 573 0.01 50.42 -23.10
N SER A 574 -0.62 51.00 -22.08
CA SER A 574 -1.27 52.32 -22.19
C SER A 574 -0.24 53.43 -22.18
N GLN A 575 0.91 53.28 -21.49
CA GLN A 575 2.06 54.17 -21.57
C GLN A 575 2.79 53.98 -22.90
N LEU A 576 2.88 52.77 -23.43
CA LEU A 576 3.38 52.48 -24.78
C LEU A 576 2.41 53.03 -25.81
N SER A 577 1.10 52.91 -25.59
CA SER A 577 0.05 53.48 -26.44
C SER A 577 -0.03 54.99 -26.29
N ASN A 578 0.30 55.57 -25.13
CA ASN A 578 0.39 57.00 -24.89
C ASN A 578 1.71 57.57 -25.39
N LEU A 579 2.81 56.81 -25.38
CA LEU A 579 4.09 57.13 -26.02
C LEU A 579 3.99 56.95 -27.53
N GLN A 580 3.19 55.99 -28.01
CA GLN A 580 2.79 55.84 -29.40
C GLN A 580 1.81 56.94 -29.79
N LEU A 581 0.88 57.34 -28.91
CA LEU A 581 0.00 58.50 -29.10
C LEU A 581 0.78 59.81 -28.96
N GLU A 582 1.87 59.88 -28.20
CA GLU A 582 2.80 61.02 -28.15
C GLU A 582 3.68 61.00 -29.39
N CYS A 583 4.08 59.84 -29.90
CA CYS A 583 4.75 59.73 -31.19
C CYS A 583 3.79 60.00 -32.35
N GLN A 584 2.50 59.72 -32.16
CA GLN A 584 1.42 60.04 -33.09
C GLN A 584 1.06 61.51 -32.95
N GLN A 585 1.03 62.10 -31.76
CA GLN A 585 0.84 63.54 -31.51
C GLN A 585 2.06 64.33 -31.89
N LEU A 586 3.28 63.77 -31.81
CA LEU A 586 4.50 64.37 -32.34
C LEU A 586 4.50 64.32 -33.87
N ARG A 587 3.94 63.23 -34.45
CA ARG A 587 3.64 63.14 -35.87
C ARG A 587 2.48 64.03 -36.29
N ASP A 588 1.46 64.19 -35.47
CA ASP A 588 0.30 65.04 -35.70
C ASP A 588 0.69 66.50 -35.42
N THR A 589 1.67 66.80 -34.56
CA THR A 589 2.31 68.13 -34.47
C THR A 589 3.28 68.35 -35.60
N MET A 590 3.93 67.31 -36.13
CA MET A 590 4.72 67.44 -37.35
C MET A 590 3.81 67.63 -38.56
N ASP A 591 2.63 66.99 -38.59
CA ASP A 591 1.59 67.14 -39.58
C ASP A 591 0.82 68.45 -39.35
N GLU A 592 0.68 68.96 -38.12
CA GLU A 592 0.18 70.31 -37.79
C GLU A 592 1.25 71.38 -38.05
N GLU A 593 2.55 71.08 -37.99
CA GLU A 593 3.64 71.96 -38.45
C GLU A 593 3.75 71.92 -39.99
N LEU A 594 3.42 70.80 -40.62
CA LEU A 594 3.27 70.68 -42.08
C LEU A 594 1.96 71.32 -42.57
N ASP A 595 0.89 71.23 -41.79
CA ASP A 595 -0.41 71.85 -42.04
C ASP A 595 -0.38 73.32 -41.61
N SER A 596 0.41 73.74 -40.63
CA SER A 596 0.67 75.15 -40.31
C SER A 596 1.63 75.76 -41.31
N LYS A 597 2.58 74.98 -41.87
CA LYS A 597 3.34 75.35 -43.06
C LYS A 597 2.45 75.40 -44.29
N ALA A 598 1.49 74.49 -44.45
CA ALA A 598 0.50 74.51 -45.53
C ALA A 598 -0.52 75.63 -45.33
N GLU A 599 -0.85 76.00 -44.09
CA GLU A 599 -1.75 77.10 -43.70
C GLU A 599 -1.01 78.44 -43.74
N LEU A 600 0.30 78.50 -43.48
CA LEU A 600 1.17 79.65 -43.77
C LEU A 600 1.36 79.80 -45.27
N GLN A 601 1.46 78.69 -46.02
CA GLN A 601 1.46 78.69 -47.48
C GLN A 601 0.07 79.04 -48.02
N ARG A 602 -1.02 78.70 -47.31
CA ARG A 602 -2.40 79.08 -47.60
C ARG A 602 -2.68 80.53 -47.23
N LEU A 603 -2.07 81.08 -46.18
CA LEU A 603 -2.12 82.47 -45.76
C LEU A 603 -1.25 83.34 -46.66
N VAL A 604 -0.12 82.82 -47.16
CA VAL A 604 0.66 83.43 -48.24
C VAL A 604 -0.11 83.36 -49.57
N SER A 605 -0.82 82.25 -49.85
CA SER A 605 -1.72 82.14 -51.00
C SER A 605 -2.97 83.03 -50.86
N LYS A 606 -3.46 83.27 -49.63
CA LYS A 606 -4.60 84.13 -49.35
C LYS A 606 -4.20 85.61 -49.35
N ALA A 607 -3.02 85.95 -48.84
CA ALA A 607 -2.41 87.27 -48.99
C ALA A 607 -2.03 87.56 -50.45
N ASN A 608 -1.62 86.55 -51.22
CA ASN A 608 -1.46 86.64 -52.68
C ASN A 608 -2.81 86.74 -53.42
N ALA A 609 -3.87 86.05 -52.95
CA ALA A 609 -5.21 86.15 -53.53
C ALA A 609 -5.88 87.50 -53.22
N GLU A 610 -5.62 88.07 -52.05
CA GLU A 610 -6.02 89.42 -51.68
C GLU A 610 -5.21 90.45 -52.48
N ALA A 611 -3.90 90.25 -52.70
CA ALA A 611 -3.07 91.06 -53.60
C ALA A 611 -3.50 90.95 -55.09
N GLN A 612 -4.03 89.80 -55.53
CA GLN A 612 -4.57 89.61 -56.88
C GLN A 612 -5.97 90.23 -57.06
N GLN A 613 -6.78 90.29 -56.01
CA GLN A 613 -8.04 91.05 -56.01
C GLN A 613 -7.80 92.56 -56.18
N TRP A 614 -6.68 93.09 -55.68
CA TRP A 614 -6.27 94.48 -55.86
C TRP A 614 -5.74 94.82 -57.26
N ARG A 615 -5.30 93.83 -58.06
CA ARG A 615 -4.71 94.06 -59.41
C ARG A 615 -5.64 93.77 -60.58
N ALA A 616 -6.67 92.97 -60.42
CA ALA A 616 -7.68 92.73 -61.47
C ALA A 616 -9.02 93.44 -61.17
N ARG A 617 -9.11 94.17 -60.05
CA ARG A 617 -9.37 95.60 -60.17
C ARG A 617 -8.17 96.17 -60.88
N TYR A 618 -8.34 96.41 -62.14
CA TYR A 618 -8.15 97.76 -62.56
C TYR A 618 -9.04 97.82 -63.81
N GLU A 619 -10.03 98.71 -63.90
CA GLU A 619 -9.73 99.90 -64.71
C GLU A 619 -8.21 100.10 -64.81
N GLY A 620 -7.49 99.46 -65.74
CA GLY A 620 -6.07 99.79 -65.94
C GLY A 620 -4.94 98.83 -65.46
N GLU A 621 -5.19 97.55 -65.19
CA GLU A 621 -4.23 96.43 -65.00
C GLU A 621 -5.09 95.14 -65.06
N GLY A 622 -4.94 94.13 -65.91
CA GLY A 622 -4.18 93.90 -67.14
C GLY A 622 -4.41 92.41 -67.51
N MET A 623 -5.27 92.14 -68.51
CA MET A 623 -5.64 90.85 -69.15
C MET A 623 -5.00 89.52 -68.64
N SER A 624 -5.80 88.64 -68.01
CA SER A 624 -5.58 87.17 -67.96
C SER A 624 -6.87 86.43 -67.56
N ARG A 625 -7.65 85.91 -68.52
CA ARG A 625 -8.90 85.17 -68.22
C ARG A 625 -9.43 84.28 -69.35
N SER A 626 -8.60 83.44 -69.95
CA SER A 626 -9.06 82.48 -70.99
C SER A 626 -8.64 81.02 -70.81
N GLU A 627 -7.62 80.70 -69.99
CA GLU A 627 -7.14 79.31 -69.84
C GLU A 627 -7.72 78.56 -68.63
N GLU A 628 -8.28 79.26 -67.63
CA GLU A 628 -8.77 78.64 -66.37
C GLU A 628 -10.13 77.93 -66.48
N LEU A 629 -10.92 78.20 -67.53
CA LEU A 629 -12.29 77.66 -67.67
C LEU A 629 -12.35 76.22 -68.19
N GLU A 630 -11.33 75.76 -68.93
CA GLU A 630 -11.30 74.38 -69.45
C GLU A 630 -10.84 73.35 -68.40
N GLU A 631 -10.02 73.76 -67.42
CA GLU A 631 -9.51 72.86 -66.39
C GLU A 631 -10.56 72.53 -65.30
N ALA A 632 -11.46 73.47 -65.00
CA ALA A 632 -12.55 73.27 -64.04
C ALA A 632 -13.57 72.20 -64.50
N ARG A 633 -13.79 72.07 -65.81
CA ARG A 633 -14.69 71.07 -66.37
C ARG A 633 -14.14 69.65 -66.25
N ARG A 634 -12.82 69.45 -66.40
CA ARG A 634 -12.18 68.14 -66.20
C ARG A 634 -12.30 67.68 -64.75
N LYS A 635 -12.11 68.58 -63.78
CA LYS A 635 -12.17 68.24 -62.34
C LYS A 635 -13.58 67.82 -61.87
N LEU A 636 -14.64 68.40 -62.43
CA LEU A 636 -16.02 67.99 -62.13
C LEU A 636 -16.38 66.61 -62.70
N GLN A 637 -15.84 66.25 -63.87
CA GLN A 637 -16.07 64.93 -64.47
C GLN A 637 -15.39 63.80 -63.66
N THR A 638 -14.18 64.04 -63.14
CA THR A 638 -13.49 63.08 -62.26
C THR A 638 -14.29 62.81 -60.98
N LYS A 639 -14.92 63.83 -60.41
CA LYS A 639 -15.69 63.68 -59.17
C LYS A 639 -17.00 62.90 -59.34
N VAL A 640 -17.62 62.99 -60.52
CA VAL A 640 -18.78 62.14 -60.87
C VAL A 640 -18.34 60.68 -61.04
N GLN A 641 -17.18 60.45 -61.65
CA GLN A 641 -16.59 59.12 -61.80
C GLN A 641 -16.32 58.48 -60.42
N GLU A 642 -15.71 59.21 -59.49
CA GLU A 642 -15.45 58.74 -58.12
C GLU A 642 -16.73 58.37 -57.36
N MET A 643 -17.80 59.16 -57.50
CA MET A 643 -19.09 58.85 -56.85
C MET A 643 -19.78 57.62 -57.47
N GLN A 644 -19.62 57.43 -58.78
CA GLN A 644 -20.13 56.24 -59.47
C GLN A 644 -19.38 54.99 -59.02
N GLU A 645 -18.05 55.07 -58.89
CA GLU A 645 -17.21 53.98 -58.37
C GLU A 645 -17.56 53.62 -56.91
N ALA A 646 -17.91 54.62 -56.08
CA ALA A 646 -18.36 54.38 -54.70
C ALA A 646 -19.73 53.66 -54.64
N LEU A 647 -20.66 54.00 -55.55
CA LEU A 647 -21.96 53.33 -55.65
C LEU A 647 -21.80 51.88 -56.13
N ASP A 648 -20.94 51.65 -57.11
CA ASP A 648 -20.64 50.31 -57.62
C ASP A 648 -19.95 49.44 -56.55
N ALA A 649 -19.07 50.03 -55.73
CA ALA A 649 -18.46 49.36 -54.58
C ALA A 649 -19.51 48.96 -53.52
N ALA A 650 -20.49 49.83 -53.22
CA ALA A 650 -21.57 49.54 -52.29
C ALA A 650 -22.50 48.42 -52.81
N ASN A 651 -22.86 48.46 -54.09
CA ASN A 651 -23.68 47.42 -54.73
C ASN A 651 -22.97 46.06 -54.76
N ASN A 652 -21.66 46.04 -55.06
CA ASN A 652 -20.86 44.82 -54.97
C ASN A 652 -20.83 44.25 -53.55
N ARG A 653 -20.80 45.11 -52.53
CA ARG A 653 -20.85 44.69 -51.12
C ARG A 653 -22.21 44.10 -50.76
N ILE A 654 -23.32 44.69 -51.19
CA ILE A 654 -24.67 44.16 -50.99
C ILE A 654 -24.81 42.77 -51.65
N ASN A 655 -24.36 42.63 -52.89
CA ASN A 655 -24.38 41.35 -53.60
C ASN A 655 -23.52 40.29 -52.89
N SER A 656 -22.38 40.67 -52.31
CA SER A 656 -21.55 39.75 -51.54
C SER A 656 -22.22 39.29 -50.24
N LEU A 657 -22.97 40.19 -49.59
CA LEU A 657 -23.73 39.90 -48.37
C LEU A 657 -24.95 39.01 -48.64
N GLU A 658 -25.63 39.20 -49.78
CA GLU A 658 -26.74 38.31 -50.16
C GLU A 658 -26.26 36.89 -50.47
N LYS A 659 -25.09 36.75 -51.11
CA LYS A 659 -24.47 35.44 -51.34
C LYS A 659 -24.12 34.73 -50.03
N THR A 660 -23.52 35.45 -49.07
CA THR A 660 -23.21 34.86 -47.76
C THR A 660 -24.46 34.53 -46.96
N ARG A 661 -25.51 35.36 -47.02
CA ARG A 661 -26.80 35.04 -46.40
C ARG A 661 -27.39 33.73 -46.97
N LEU A 662 -27.39 33.57 -48.29
CA LEU A 662 -27.88 32.36 -48.93
C LEU A 662 -27.05 31.13 -48.57
N GLN A 663 -25.71 31.26 -48.52
CA GLN A 663 -24.83 30.18 -48.06
C GLN A 663 -25.14 29.76 -46.62
N LEU A 664 -25.25 30.71 -45.68
CA LEU A 664 -25.58 30.41 -44.30
C LEU A 664 -26.97 29.80 -44.15
N THR A 665 -27.93 30.19 -44.99
CA THR A 665 -29.27 29.58 -45.00
C THR A 665 -29.19 28.13 -45.45
N HIS A 666 -28.42 27.84 -46.49
CA HIS A 666 -28.22 26.47 -46.97
C HIS A 666 -27.48 25.60 -45.96
N GLU A 667 -26.44 26.13 -45.31
CA GLU A 667 -25.71 25.42 -44.24
C GLU A 667 -26.62 25.09 -43.04
N VAL A 668 -27.56 25.97 -42.68
CA VAL A 668 -28.56 25.71 -41.64
C VAL A 668 -29.56 24.64 -42.08
N GLU A 669 -30.02 24.68 -43.32
CA GLU A 669 -30.91 23.65 -43.88
C GLU A 669 -30.23 22.27 -43.91
N ASP A 670 -28.98 22.20 -44.33
CA ASP A 670 -28.18 20.97 -44.34
C ASP A 670 -27.95 20.44 -42.92
N ALA A 671 -27.59 21.31 -41.97
CA ALA A 671 -27.42 20.94 -40.57
C ALA A 671 -28.73 20.43 -39.95
N GLN A 672 -29.87 21.04 -40.28
CA GLN A 672 -31.19 20.59 -39.85
C GLN A 672 -31.53 19.21 -40.44
N MET A 673 -31.27 19.00 -41.73
CA MET A 673 -31.49 17.71 -42.37
C MET A 673 -30.62 16.60 -41.75
N ASP A 674 -29.37 16.90 -41.41
CA ASP A 674 -28.48 15.94 -40.77
C ASP A 674 -28.88 15.65 -39.32
N ALA A 675 -29.34 16.65 -38.58
CA ALA A 675 -29.94 16.46 -37.26
C ALA A 675 -31.18 15.56 -37.32
N ASP A 676 -32.07 15.78 -38.29
CA ASP A 676 -33.27 14.98 -38.49
C ASP A 676 -32.94 13.54 -38.92
N LYS A 677 -31.95 13.34 -39.80
CA LYS A 677 -31.44 12.00 -40.14
C LYS A 677 -30.86 11.29 -38.92
N ALA A 678 -30.03 11.96 -38.13
CA ALA A 678 -29.43 11.38 -36.93
C ALA A 678 -30.50 11.02 -35.88
N ASN A 679 -31.52 11.87 -35.71
CA ASN A 679 -32.63 11.63 -34.80
C ASN A 679 -33.50 10.45 -35.29
N ASN A 680 -33.81 10.38 -36.58
CA ASN A 680 -34.54 9.26 -37.17
C ASN A 680 -33.78 7.93 -37.06
N PHE A 681 -32.45 7.95 -37.24
CA PHE A 681 -31.60 6.78 -37.05
C PHE A 681 -31.58 6.33 -35.58
N ALA A 682 -31.44 7.27 -34.63
CA ALA A 682 -31.51 6.98 -33.20
C ALA A 682 -32.87 6.37 -32.81
N ASN A 683 -33.98 6.94 -33.31
CA ASN A 683 -35.33 6.41 -33.07
C ASN A 683 -35.53 5.01 -33.67
N SER A 684 -34.93 4.74 -34.83
CA SER A 684 -34.95 3.41 -35.45
C SER A 684 -34.18 2.38 -34.61
N LEU A 685 -33.01 2.75 -34.11
CA LEU A 685 -32.21 1.90 -33.23
C LEU A 685 -32.91 1.65 -31.88
N ASP A 686 -33.51 2.67 -31.26
CA ASP A 686 -34.26 2.53 -30.01
C ASP A 686 -35.47 1.59 -30.18
N LYS A 687 -36.20 1.71 -31.30
CA LYS A 687 -37.28 0.77 -31.63
C LYS A 687 -36.76 -0.66 -31.78
N LYS A 688 -35.63 -0.86 -32.47
CA LYS A 688 -35.00 -2.18 -32.62
C LYS A 688 -34.57 -2.76 -31.27
N GLN A 689 -33.93 -1.95 -30.42
CA GLN A 689 -33.53 -2.35 -29.08
C GLN A 689 -34.75 -2.79 -28.26
N LYS A 690 -35.82 -1.98 -28.23
CA LYS A 690 -37.07 -2.34 -27.54
C LYS A 690 -37.71 -3.62 -28.06
N THR A 691 -37.63 -3.91 -29.36
CA THR A 691 -38.11 -5.19 -29.90
C THR A 691 -37.25 -6.38 -29.46
N PHE A 692 -35.92 -6.23 -29.41
CA PHE A 692 -35.05 -7.27 -28.87
C PHE A 692 -35.29 -7.48 -27.37
N ASP A 693 -35.42 -6.40 -26.61
CA ASP A 693 -35.71 -6.48 -25.17
C ASP A 693 -37.02 -7.20 -24.90
N LYS A 694 -38.08 -6.91 -25.67
CA LYS A 694 -39.36 -7.63 -25.57
C LYS A 694 -39.22 -9.12 -25.88
N LEU A 695 -38.48 -9.47 -26.93
CA LEU A 695 -38.25 -10.87 -27.29
C LEU A 695 -37.49 -11.59 -26.17
N ILE A 696 -36.42 -10.98 -25.67
CA ILE A 696 -35.62 -11.52 -24.56
C ILE A 696 -36.49 -11.66 -23.30
N GLU A 697 -37.32 -10.67 -22.98
CA GLU A 697 -38.19 -10.70 -21.82
C GLU A 697 -39.26 -11.80 -21.95
N GLU A 698 -39.81 -12.02 -23.14
CA GLU A 698 -40.74 -13.12 -23.40
C GLU A 698 -40.07 -14.49 -23.17
N TRP A 699 -38.84 -14.67 -23.67
CA TRP A 699 -38.07 -15.91 -23.44
C TRP A 699 -37.67 -16.07 -21.98
N LYS A 700 -37.26 -15.00 -21.30
CA LYS A 700 -36.99 -15.01 -19.86
C LYS A 700 -38.23 -15.43 -19.08
N ARG A 701 -39.39 -14.83 -19.34
CA ARG A 701 -40.65 -15.22 -18.70
C ARG A 701 -41.01 -16.68 -18.95
N LYS A 702 -40.81 -17.20 -20.17
CA LYS A 702 -41.03 -18.62 -20.47
C LYS A 702 -40.08 -19.51 -19.65
N CYS A 703 -38.79 -19.17 -19.58
CA CYS A 703 -37.84 -19.88 -18.76
C CYS A 703 -38.19 -19.81 -17.27
N ASP A 704 -38.62 -18.65 -16.77
CA ASP A 704 -39.03 -18.45 -15.37
C ASP A 704 -40.27 -19.28 -15.03
N ILE A 705 -41.27 -19.34 -15.91
CA ILE A 705 -42.47 -20.17 -15.74
C ILE A 705 -42.07 -21.65 -15.68
N ILE A 706 -41.27 -22.13 -16.63
CA ILE A 706 -40.81 -23.53 -16.65
C ILE A 706 -39.99 -23.85 -15.38
N THR A 707 -39.16 -22.92 -14.91
CA THR A 707 -38.37 -23.07 -13.68
C THR A 707 -39.29 -23.16 -12.46
N GLN A 708 -40.32 -22.31 -12.38
CA GLN A 708 -41.31 -22.35 -11.30
C GLN A 708 -42.13 -23.65 -11.31
N GLU A 709 -42.54 -24.14 -12.48
CA GLU A 709 -43.24 -25.41 -12.63
C GLU A 709 -42.36 -26.60 -12.22
N LEU A 710 -41.08 -26.59 -12.61
CA LEU A 710 -40.12 -27.60 -12.19
C LEU A 710 -39.91 -27.58 -10.68
N GLU A 711 -39.74 -26.40 -10.08
CA GLU A 711 -39.61 -26.25 -8.63
C GLU A 711 -40.87 -26.69 -7.88
N ALA A 712 -42.06 -26.42 -8.43
CA ALA A 712 -43.32 -26.86 -7.85
C ALA A 712 -43.43 -28.39 -7.89
N SER A 713 -43.15 -29.01 -9.04
CA SER A 713 -43.13 -30.47 -9.21
C SER A 713 -42.10 -31.14 -8.29
N GLN A 714 -40.90 -30.57 -8.15
CA GLN A 714 -39.89 -31.05 -7.20
C GLN A 714 -40.35 -30.90 -5.74
N ARG A 715 -41.00 -29.79 -5.39
CA ARG A 715 -41.58 -29.59 -4.05
C ARG A 715 -42.65 -30.61 -3.75
N GLU A 716 -43.57 -30.87 -4.68
CA GLU A 716 -44.60 -31.91 -4.54
C GLU A 716 -43.97 -33.30 -4.38
N THR A 717 -42.94 -33.61 -5.15
CA THR A 717 -42.20 -34.88 -5.04
C THR A 717 -41.54 -35.02 -3.67
N ARG A 718 -40.89 -33.96 -3.17
CA ARG A 718 -40.30 -33.96 -1.81
C ARG A 718 -41.37 -34.12 -0.74
N ASN A 719 -42.49 -33.41 -0.85
CA ASN A 719 -43.61 -33.53 0.09
C ASN A 719 -44.21 -34.94 0.07
N GLY A 720 -44.40 -35.53 -1.12
CA GLY A 720 -44.83 -36.91 -1.27
C GLY A 720 -43.84 -37.90 -0.63
N ALA A 721 -42.54 -37.69 -0.81
CA ALA A 721 -41.51 -38.52 -0.16
C ALA A 721 -41.53 -38.37 1.37
N THR A 722 -41.71 -37.15 1.89
CA THR A 722 -41.86 -36.91 3.33
C THR A 722 -43.12 -37.58 3.88
N GLU A 723 -44.24 -37.54 3.14
CA GLU A 723 -45.48 -38.19 3.55
C GLU A 723 -45.37 -39.71 3.52
N VAL A 724 -44.70 -40.28 2.52
CA VAL A 724 -44.37 -41.72 2.50
C VAL A 724 -43.49 -42.10 3.68
N PHE A 725 -42.48 -41.29 4.01
CA PHE A 725 -41.63 -41.55 5.18
C PHE A 725 -42.43 -41.48 6.49
N ARG A 726 -43.29 -40.48 6.63
CA ARG A 726 -44.20 -40.33 7.78
C ARG A 726 -45.13 -41.54 7.91
N LEU A 727 -45.77 -41.96 6.83
CA LEU A 727 -46.66 -43.12 6.81
C LEU A 727 -45.90 -44.42 7.14
N ARG A 728 -44.69 -44.60 6.62
CA ARG A 728 -43.82 -45.73 6.99
C ARG A 728 -43.48 -45.72 8.49
N SER A 729 -43.15 -44.56 9.05
CA SER A 729 -42.91 -44.42 10.50
C SER A 729 -44.16 -44.82 11.29
N THR A 730 -45.35 -44.34 10.89
CA THR A 730 -46.60 -44.71 11.59
C THR A 730 -46.94 -46.19 11.46
N VAL A 731 -46.62 -46.83 10.32
CA VAL A 731 -46.80 -48.27 10.14
C VAL A 731 -45.83 -49.04 11.02
N GLN A 732 -44.56 -48.64 11.06
CA GLN A 732 -43.56 -49.24 11.95
C GLN A 732 -43.94 -49.08 13.42
N GLU A 733 -44.41 -47.90 13.84
CA GLU A 733 -44.91 -47.65 15.19
C GLU A 733 -46.11 -48.55 15.52
N ALA A 734 -47.05 -48.74 14.57
CA ALA A 734 -48.18 -49.63 14.75
C ALA A 734 -47.76 -51.11 14.81
N GLU A 735 -46.74 -51.51 14.05
CA GLU A 735 -46.13 -52.84 14.10
C GLU A 735 -45.44 -53.07 15.45
N GLU A 736 -44.65 -52.11 15.94
CA GLU A 736 -43.99 -52.15 17.24
C GLU A 736 -45.02 -52.20 18.39
N GLN A 737 -46.12 -51.44 18.30
CA GLN A 737 -47.24 -51.52 19.25
C GLN A 737 -47.91 -52.90 19.22
N THR A 738 -48.11 -53.46 18.03
CA THR A 738 -48.67 -54.81 17.87
C THR A 738 -47.75 -55.87 18.46
N GLU A 739 -46.44 -55.74 18.27
CA GLU A 739 -45.45 -56.61 18.89
C GLU A 739 -45.41 -56.46 20.41
N ALA A 740 -45.48 -55.23 20.93
CA ALA A 740 -45.54 -54.97 22.36
C ALA A 740 -46.77 -55.64 22.99
N LEU A 741 -47.95 -55.47 22.39
CA LEU A 741 -49.18 -56.13 22.83
C LEU A 741 -49.07 -57.65 22.77
N ARG A 742 -48.41 -58.21 21.74
CA ARG A 742 -48.14 -59.66 21.67
C ARG A 742 -47.22 -60.15 22.78
N ARG A 743 -46.18 -59.39 23.13
CA ARG A 743 -45.26 -59.72 24.24
C ARG A 743 -46.00 -59.65 25.58
N GLU A 744 -46.77 -58.60 25.81
CA GLU A 744 -47.59 -58.43 27.01
C GLU A 744 -48.59 -59.56 27.17
N ASN A 745 -49.30 -59.94 26.10
CA ASN A 745 -50.24 -61.07 26.13
C ASN A 745 -49.53 -62.39 26.46
N LYS A 746 -48.30 -62.59 25.95
CA LYS A 746 -47.44 -63.74 26.30
C LYS A 746 -47.06 -63.74 27.79
N VAL A 747 -46.66 -62.58 28.32
CA VAL A 747 -46.32 -62.42 29.74
C VAL A 747 -47.55 -62.70 30.60
N LEU A 748 -48.70 -62.09 30.31
CA LEU A 748 -49.95 -62.33 31.03
C LEU A 748 -50.40 -63.80 30.96
N THR A 749 -50.20 -64.47 29.82
CA THR A 749 -50.48 -65.91 29.69
C THR A 749 -49.55 -66.73 30.58
N GLN A 750 -48.26 -66.36 30.68
CA GLN A 750 -47.31 -67.01 31.56
C GLN A 750 -47.61 -66.73 33.04
N GLU A 751 -47.97 -65.51 33.41
CA GLU A 751 -48.40 -65.15 34.77
C GLU A 751 -49.67 -65.89 35.17
N LEU A 752 -50.66 -66.00 34.28
CA LEU A 752 -51.86 -66.81 34.51
C LEU A 752 -51.50 -68.28 34.76
N LYS A 753 -50.54 -68.81 33.99
CA LYS A 753 -50.05 -70.18 34.19
C LYS A 753 -49.34 -70.32 35.53
N ASP A 754 -48.44 -69.40 35.87
CA ASP A 754 -47.70 -69.41 37.14
C ASP A 754 -48.63 -69.26 38.35
N LEU A 755 -49.66 -68.41 38.27
CA LEU A 755 -50.69 -68.26 39.30
C LEU A 755 -51.58 -69.51 39.40
N THR A 756 -51.87 -70.16 38.27
CA THR A 756 -52.60 -71.44 38.25
C THR A 756 -51.78 -72.55 38.90
N ASP A 757 -50.48 -72.60 38.61
CA ASP A 757 -49.54 -73.54 39.23
C ASP A 757 -49.39 -73.26 40.73
N GLN A 758 -49.34 -71.99 41.15
CA GLN A 758 -49.35 -71.58 42.56
C GLN A 758 -50.65 -71.97 43.30
N LEU A 759 -51.82 -71.85 42.65
CA LEU A 759 -53.10 -72.31 43.19
C LEU A 759 -53.14 -73.85 43.34
N GLY A 760 -52.45 -74.58 42.46
CA GLY A 760 -52.30 -76.04 42.54
C GLY A 760 -51.35 -76.52 43.64
N GLU A 761 -50.39 -75.70 44.07
CA GLU A 761 -49.35 -76.07 45.05
C GLU A 761 -49.75 -75.86 46.53
N GLY A 762 -50.93 -75.28 46.83
CA GLY A 762 -51.37 -74.83 48.17
C GLY A 762 -51.53 -75.87 49.30
N GLY A 763 -50.94 -77.06 49.19
CA GLY A 763 -50.99 -78.14 50.17
C GLY A 763 -49.75 -78.32 51.06
N ARG A 764 -48.68 -77.50 50.99
CA ARG A 764 -47.44 -77.75 51.77
C ARG A 764 -46.80 -76.50 52.41
N SER A 765 -47.51 -75.87 53.35
CA SER A 765 -47.11 -74.59 53.96
C SER A 765 -45.70 -74.51 54.59
N LEU A 766 -45.10 -75.60 55.08
CA LEU A 766 -43.74 -75.55 55.67
C LEU A 766 -42.61 -75.70 54.63
N HIS A 767 -42.81 -76.57 53.64
CA HIS A 767 -41.83 -76.76 52.56
C HIS A 767 -41.79 -75.55 51.63
N GLU A 768 -42.96 -74.93 51.46
CA GLU A 768 -43.15 -73.72 50.66
C GLU A 768 -42.47 -72.50 51.29
N LEU A 769 -42.55 -72.34 52.63
CA LEU A 769 -41.81 -71.32 53.37
C LEU A 769 -40.28 -71.50 53.28
N GLN A 770 -39.76 -72.73 53.34
CA GLN A 770 -38.32 -72.98 53.17
C GLN A 770 -37.84 -72.74 51.73
N LYS A 771 -38.65 -73.09 50.73
CA LYS A 771 -38.41 -72.80 49.31
C LYS A 771 -38.39 -71.28 49.07
N GLN A 772 -39.34 -70.54 49.66
CA GLN A 772 -39.38 -69.07 49.60
C GLN A 772 -38.15 -68.44 50.28
N LYS A 773 -37.73 -68.91 51.46
CA LYS A 773 -36.51 -68.40 52.11
C LYS A 773 -35.27 -68.56 51.22
N ARG A 774 -35.09 -69.74 50.59
CA ARG A 774 -33.96 -69.97 49.68
C ARG A 774 -34.03 -69.10 48.42
N LYS A 775 -35.22 -68.87 47.87
CA LYS A 775 -35.42 -67.92 46.76
C LYS A 775 -35.01 -66.50 47.18
N LEU A 776 -35.46 -66.02 48.34
CA LEU A 776 -35.10 -64.69 48.85
C LEU A 776 -33.59 -64.55 49.15
N GLU A 777 -32.92 -65.62 49.60
CA GLU A 777 -31.47 -65.62 49.77
C GLU A 777 -30.72 -65.58 48.43
N MET A 778 -31.21 -66.28 47.41
CA MET A 778 -30.68 -66.19 46.04
C MET A 778 -30.89 -64.79 45.44
N GLU A 779 -32.11 -64.25 45.52
CA GLU A 779 -32.42 -62.89 45.07
C GLU A 779 -31.56 -61.83 45.76
N LYS A 780 -31.32 -61.98 47.07
CA LYS A 780 -30.41 -61.08 47.79
C LYS A 780 -28.98 -61.15 47.23
N ASN A 781 -28.47 -62.35 46.97
CA ASN A 781 -27.11 -62.52 46.43
C ASN A 781 -27.00 -61.99 45.00
N GLU A 782 -28.02 -62.21 44.16
CA GLU A 782 -28.09 -61.65 42.81
C GLU A 782 -28.15 -60.12 42.82
N LEU A 783 -28.96 -59.53 43.72
CA LEU A 783 -29.02 -58.08 43.91
C LEU A 783 -27.70 -57.49 44.43
N GLN A 784 -27.02 -58.19 45.35
CA GLN A 784 -25.71 -57.76 45.84
C GLN A 784 -24.67 -57.80 44.71
N GLN A 785 -24.66 -58.85 43.89
CA GLN A 785 -23.74 -58.95 42.76
C GLN A 785 -24.02 -57.87 41.70
N ALA A 786 -25.30 -57.60 41.40
CA ALA A 786 -25.67 -56.52 40.51
C ALA A 786 -25.26 -55.13 41.05
N LEU A 787 -25.31 -54.94 42.37
CA LEU A 787 -24.82 -53.71 43.02
C LEU A 787 -23.30 -53.58 42.88
N ASP A 788 -22.55 -54.64 43.19
CA ASP A 788 -21.08 -54.63 43.09
C ASP A 788 -20.61 -54.38 41.65
N ASP A 789 -21.28 -54.97 40.66
CA ASP A 789 -21.01 -54.74 39.23
C ASP A 789 -21.33 -53.28 38.82
N ALA A 790 -22.41 -52.70 39.35
CA ALA A 790 -22.76 -51.31 39.11
C ALA A 790 -21.79 -50.32 39.78
N GLU A 791 -21.30 -50.62 40.98
CA GLU A 791 -20.27 -49.84 41.68
C GLU A 791 -18.94 -49.87 40.94
N SER A 792 -18.52 -51.04 40.46
CA SER A 792 -17.33 -51.20 39.62
C SER A 792 -17.45 -50.44 38.29
N ALA A 793 -18.61 -50.50 37.63
CA ALA A 793 -18.88 -49.73 36.43
C ALA A 793 -18.84 -48.21 36.69
N LEU A 794 -19.40 -47.75 37.81
CA LEU A 794 -19.35 -46.35 38.24
C LEU A 794 -17.91 -45.89 38.46
N GLU A 795 -17.09 -46.67 39.17
CA GLU A 795 -15.68 -46.34 39.44
C GLU A 795 -14.88 -46.20 38.13
N ILE A 796 -15.13 -47.07 37.15
CA ILE A 796 -14.49 -46.99 35.82
C ILE A 796 -14.88 -45.68 35.11
N GLU A 797 -16.15 -45.30 35.14
CA GLU A 797 -16.63 -44.06 34.50
C GLU A 797 -16.14 -42.80 35.22
N GLU A 798 -16.11 -42.79 36.56
CA GLU A 798 -15.52 -41.70 37.34
C GLU A 798 -14.03 -41.50 37.01
N ASN A 799 -13.28 -42.59 36.87
CA ASN A 799 -11.88 -42.56 36.46
C ASN A 799 -11.71 -42.02 35.02
N LYS A 800 -12.61 -42.33 34.09
CA LYS A 800 -12.60 -41.75 32.73
C LYS A 800 -12.88 -40.25 32.77
N VAL A 801 -13.86 -39.81 33.56
CA VAL A 801 -14.18 -38.38 33.75
C VAL A 801 -12.98 -37.64 34.35
N LEU A 802 -12.31 -38.21 35.35
CA LEU A 802 -11.13 -37.60 35.96
C LEU A 802 -9.98 -37.45 34.95
N ARG A 803 -9.70 -38.48 34.15
CA ARG A 803 -8.68 -38.41 33.08
C ARG A 803 -9.01 -37.31 32.06
N ALA A 804 -10.26 -37.26 31.59
CA ALA A 804 -10.70 -36.22 30.66
C ALA A 804 -10.60 -34.80 31.27
N GLN A 805 -10.92 -34.64 32.56
CA GLN A 805 -10.76 -33.36 33.25
C GLN A 805 -9.29 -32.91 33.34
N ILE A 806 -8.37 -33.84 33.60
CA ILE A 806 -6.93 -33.55 33.63
C ILE A 806 -6.44 -33.15 32.23
N GLU A 807 -6.81 -33.89 31.19
CA GLU A 807 -6.44 -33.59 29.80
C GLU A 807 -6.98 -32.22 29.36
N ILE A 808 -8.25 -31.91 29.67
CA ILE A 808 -8.83 -30.58 29.42
C ILE A 808 -8.05 -29.49 30.17
N SER A 809 -7.64 -29.73 31.41
CA SER A 809 -6.86 -28.77 32.19
C SER A 809 -5.46 -28.55 31.60
N GLN A 810 -4.82 -29.61 31.11
CA GLN A 810 -3.52 -29.52 30.43
C GLN A 810 -3.64 -28.75 29.11
N ILE A 811 -4.62 -29.09 28.28
CA ILE A 811 -4.89 -28.38 27.02
C ILE A 811 -5.19 -26.90 27.28
N ARG A 812 -5.97 -26.57 28.33
CA ARG A 812 -6.22 -25.17 28.71
C ARG A 812 -4.92 -24.44 29.09
N SER A 813 -4.07 -25.06 29.90
CA SER A 813 -2.78 -24.48 30.28
C SER A 813 -1.84 -24.29 29.09
N GLU A 814 -1.81 -25.25 28.15
CA GLU A 814 -1.04 -25.13 26.92
C GLU A 814 -1.58 -24.02 26.00
N ILE A 815 -2.91 -23.89 25.89
CA ILE A 815 -3.53 -22.80 25.13
C ILE A 815 -3.22 -21.45 25.77
N GLU A 816 -3.34 -21.32 27.10
CA GLU A 816 -2.99 -20.08 27.82
C GLU A 816 -1.52 -19.71 27.59
N LYS A 817 -0.60 -20.67 27.67
CA LYS A 817 0.82 -20.45 27.40
C LYS A 817 1.07 -20.02 25.94
N ARG A 818 0.39 -20.65 24.98
CA ARG A 818 0.48 -20.23 23.56
C ARG A 818 -0.09 -18.84 23.33
N VAL A 819 -1.15 -18.46 24.04
CA VAL A 819 -1.73 -17.11 23.98
C VAL A 819 -0.72 -16.10 24.53
N THR A 820 -0.09 -16.35 25.68
CA THR A 820 0.93 -15.45 26.23
C THR A 820 2.16 -15.33 25.31
N GLU A 821 2.65 -16.45 24.77
CA GLU A 821 3.74 -16.44 23.79
C GLU A 821 3.38 -15.61 22.54
N LYS A 822 2.12 -15.72 22.06
CA LYS A 822 1.63 -14.90 20.93
C LYS A 822 1.47 -13.43 21.27
N GLU A 823 1.00 -13.10 22.47
CA GLU A 823 0.93 -11.71 22.95
C GLU A 823 2.32 -11.07 23.03
N GLU A 824 3.33 -11.81 23.52
CA GLU A 824 4.73 -11.38 23.52
C GLU A 824 5.29 -11.20 22.10
N GLU A 825 5.00 -12.12 21.17
CA GLU A 825 5.37 -11.97 19.74
C GLU A 825 4.74 -10.73 19.11
N PHE A 826 3.45 -10.47 19.36
CA PHE A 826 2.77 -9.26 18.87
C PHE A 826 3.35 -7.99 19.48
N GLN A 827 3.66 -8.00 20.78
CA GLN A 827 4.28 -6.86 21.45
C GLN A 827 5.69 -6.59 20.92
N ASN A 828 6.50 -7.62 20.68
CA ASN A 828 7.80 -7.51 20.03
C ASN A 828 7.68 -6.95 18.61
N THR A 829 6.70 -7.42 17.83
CA THR A 829 6.45 -6.92 16.47
C THR A 829 6.02 -5.46 16.48
N ARG A 830 5.16 -5.07 17.42
CA ARG A 830 4.74 -3.68 17.63
C ARG A 830 5.93 -2.79 18.00
N ASN A 831 6.79 -3.23 18.92
CA ASN A 831 7.99 -2.50 19.32
C ASN A 831 8.97 -2.34 18.14
N ASN A 832 9.16 -3.38 17.33
CA ASN A 832 10.02 -3.31 16.13
C ASN A 832 9.46 -2.32 15.10
N HIS A 833 8.16 -2.36 14.83
CA HIS A 833 7.51 -1.39 13.93
C HIS A 833 7.59 0.04 14.48
N GLN A 834 7.42 0.22 15.79
CA GLN A 834 7.58 1.51 16.45
C GLN A 834 9.01 2.05 16.32
N GLN A 835 10.03 1.22 16.55
CA GLN A 835 11.44 1.61 16.35
C GLN A 835 11.75 1.95 14.88
N ALA A 836 11.19 1.20 13.93
CA ALA A 836 11.34 1.49 12.51
C ALA A 836 10.70 2.84 12.13
N LEU A 837 9.51 3.15 12.67
CA LEU A 837 8.85 4.44 12.49
C LEU A 837 9.68 5.58 13.08
N GLU A 838 10.18 5.44 14.31
CA GLU A 838 11.04 6.45 14.96
C GLU A 838 12.35 6.70 14.19
N SER A 839 12.95 5.63 13.67
CA SER A 839 14.15 5.72 12.81
C SER A 839 13.87 6.43 11.49
N MET A 840 12.78 6.07 10.80
CA MET A 840 12.34 6.75 9.58
C MET A 840 12.03 8.22 9.85
N GLN A 841 11.37 8.54 10.97
CA GLN A 841 11.07 9.91 11.35
C GLN A 841 12.34 10.72 11.63
N THR A 842 13.31 10.14 12.34
CA THR A 842 14.62 10.77 12.57
C THR A 842 15.35 11.03 11.24
N SER A 843 15.30 10.08 10.30
CA SER A 843 15.90 10.25 8.97
C SER A 843 15.19 11.35 8.16
N LEU A 844 13.87 11.42 8.22
CA LEU A 844 13.07 12.44 7.53
C LEU A 844 13.36 13.83 8.09
N GLU A 845 13.46 13.97 9.42
CA GLU A 845 13.80 15.21 10.09
C GLU A 845 15.22 15.68 9.71
N ALA A 846 16.19 14.75 9.64
CA ALA A 846 17.54 15.03 9.18
C ALA A 846 17.60 15.46 7.71
N GLU A 847 16.88 14.77 6.80
CA GLU A 847 16.81 15.16 5.38
C GLU A 847 16.13 16.53 5.22
N SER A 848 15.05 16.78 5.95
CA SER A 848 14.34 18.06 5.94
C SER A 848 15.26 19.22 6.37
N LYS A 849 16.00 19.04 7.47
CA LYS A 849 16.98 20.03 7.95
C LYS A 849 18.11 20.24 6.94
N GLY A 850 18.66 19.14 6.39
CA GLY A 850 19.68 19.19 5.35
C GLY A 850 19.22 19.91 4.08
N ARG A 851 17.99 19.66 3.59
CA ARG A 851 17.41 20.40 2.47
C ARG A 851 17.24 21.88 2.77
N ALA A 852 16.79 22.23 3.97
CA ALA A 852 16.61 23.63 4.37
C ALA A 852 17.94 24.38 4.39
N ASP A 853 19.01 23.75 4.88
CA ASP A 853 20.35 24.35 4.94
C ASP A 853 21.00 24.43 3.55
N LEU A 854 20.86 23.40 2.71
CA LEU A 854 21.27 23.45 1.31
C LEU A 854 20.55 24.55 0.53
N LEU A 855 19.24 24.72 0.75
CA LEU A 855 18.46 25.77 0.10
C LEU A 855 18.91 27.17 0.56
N ARG A 856 19.24 27.35 1.84
CA ARG A 856 19.79 28.61 2.36
C ARG A 856 21.15 28.91 1.74
N MET A 857 22.05 27.92 1.67
CA MET A 857 23.37 28.10 1.07
C MET A 857 23.27 28.39 -0.43
N LYS A 858 22.38 27.68 -1.14
CA LYS A 858 22.10 27.93 -2.56
C LYS A 858 21.66 29.39 -2.79
N LYS A 859 20.67 29.87 -2.03
CA LYS A 859 20.19 31.25 -2.15
C LYS A 859 21.29 32.29 -1.86
N LYS A 860 22.16 32.00 -0.89
CA LYS A 860 23.31 32.86 -0.58
C LYS A 860 24.30 32.91 -1.74
N LEU A 861 24.69 31.75 -2.29
CA LEU A 861 25.59 31.68 -3.44
C LEU A 861 25.01 32.34 -4.69
N GLU A 862 23.70 32.19 -4.93
CA GLU A 862 23.00 32.91 -6.02
C GLU A 862 23.06 34.44 -5.82
N SER A 863 22.91 34.92 -4.58
CA SER A 863 23.07 36.35 -4.24
C SER A 863 24.51 36.83 -4.45
N ASP A 864 25.50 36.08 -3.94
CA ASP A 864 26.92 36.42 -4.05
C ASP A 864 27.36 36.47 -5.53
N ILE A 865 26.90 35.51 -6.35
CA ILE A 865 27.14 35.52 -7.81
C ILE A 865 26.55 36.79 -8.43
N SER A 866 25.32 37.15 -8.09
CA SER A 866 24.69 38.35 -8.62
C SER A 866 25.44 39.64 -8.24
N GLU A 867 25.95 39.74 -7.00
CA GLU A 867 26.78 40.86 -6.57
C GLU A 867 28.13 40.93 -7.30
N LEU A 868 28.76 39.77 -7.53
CA LEU A 868 30.00 39.66 -8.29
C LEU A 868 29.80 40.02 -9.77
N GLU A 869 28.68 39.62 -10.38
CA GLU A 869 28.29 40.00 -11.74
C GLU A 869 28.13 41.53 -11.85
N VAL A 870 27.45 42.17 -10.89
CA VAL A 870 27.29 43.64 -10.86
C VAL A 870 28.63 44.36 -10.69
N SER A 871 29.52 43.83 -9.85
CA SER A 871 30.87 44.38 -9.65
C SER A 871 31.75 44.22 -10.89
N LEU A 872 31.68 43.06 -11.55
CA LEU A 872 32.38 42.80 -12.80
C LEU A 872 31.90 43.74 -13.91
N ASP A 873 30.59 43.97 -14.01
CA ASP A 873 30.01 44.93 -14.95
C ASP A 873 30.50 46.36 -14.69
N HIS A 874 30.57 46.77 -13.42
CA HIS A 874 31.16 48.07 -13.05
C HIS A 874 32.64 48.16 -13.43
N ALA A 875 33.44 47.13 -13.14
CA ALA A 875 34.86 47.10 -13.49
C ALA A 875 35.06 47.13 -15.01
N ASN A 876 34.25 46.40 -15.77
CA ASN A 876 34.28 46.40 -17.24
C ASN A 876 33.90 47.76 -17.82
N ARG A 877 32.86 48.42 -17.29
CA ARG A 877 32.51 49.80 -17.70
C ARG A 877 33.64 50.77 -17.40
N ALA A 878 34.21 50.72 -16.20
CA ALA A 878 35.34 51.57 -15.81
C ALA A 878 36.56 51.34 -16.72
N ASN A 879 36.87 50.09 -17.06
CA ASN A 879 37.95 49.76 -17.99
C ASN A 879 37.67 50.28 -19.41
N MET A 880 36.44 50.14 -19.91
CA MET A 880 36.05 50.67 -21.21
C MET A 880 36.16 52.20 -21.27
N ASP A 881 35.79 52.91 -20.20
CA ASP A 881 35.94 54.36 -20.13
C ASP A 881 37.41 54.80 -19.96
N ALA A 882 38.22 54.02 -19.25
CA ALA A 882 39.68 54.21 -19.22
C ALA A 882 40.29 54.02 -20.62
N GLN A 883 39.87 53.00 -21.37
CA GLN A 883 40.33 52.79 -22.75
C GLN A 883 39.93 53.94 -23.69
N LYS A 884 38.69 54.45 -23.60
CA LYS A 884 38.27 55.65 -24.35
C LYS A 884 39.14 56.86 -24.01
N THR A 885 39.49 57.02 -22.74
CA THR A 885 40.33 58.12 -22.25
C THR A 885 41.77 57.99 -22.77
N ILE A 886 42.34 56.78 -22.75
CA ILE A 886 43.64 56.47 -23.35
C ILE A 886 43.63 56.80 -24.84
N LYS A 887 42.58 56.41 -25.57
CA LYS A 887 42.45 56.69 -27.00
C LYS A 887 42.43 58.20 -27.28
N ARG A 888 41.68 58.99 -26.49
CA ARG A 888 41.70 60.47 -26.57
C ARG A 888 43.11 61.04 -26.33
N TYR A 889 43.84 60.53 -25.34
CA TYR A 889 45.21 60.97 -25.11
C TYR A 889 46.16 60.59 -26.25
N GLN A 890 46.01 59.40 -26.83
CA GLN A 890 46.79 58.99 -28.00
C GLN A 890 46.52 59.87 -29.22
N ASP A 891 45.25 60.23 -29.47
CA ASP A 891 44.88 61.12 -30.57
C ASP A 891 45.42 62.54 -30.33
N ASN A 892 45.32 63.08 -29.11
CA ASN A 892 45.92 64.37 -28.77
C ASN A 892 47.45 64.39 -28.91
N ILE A 893 48.13 63.31 -28.53
CA ILE A 893 49.59 63.19 -28.70
C ILE A 893 49.96 63.22 -30.19
N ARG A 894 49.19 62.54 -31.04
CA ARG A 894 49.42 62.57 -32.50
C ARG A 894 49.23 63.97 -33.08
N GLU A 895 48.16 64.67 -32.70
CA GLU A 895 47.93 66.06 -33.15
C GLU A 895 49.09 66.98 -32.74
N LEU A 896 49.57 66.87 -31.50
CA LEU A 896 50.72 67.64 -31.03
C LEU A 896 52.01 67.27 -31.75
N GLN A 897 52.22 65.98 -32.07
CA GLN A 897 53.37 65.53 -32.86
C GLN A 897 53.35 66.13 -34.27
N THR A 898 52.20 66.10 -34.95
CA THR A 898 52.04 66.72 -36.28
C THR A 898 52.30 68.24 -36.22
N GLN A 899 51.80 68.91 -35.18
CA GLN A 899 52.03 70.34 -35.00
C GLN A 899 53.51 70.69 -34.81
N VAL A 900 54.27 69.87 -34.07
CA VAL A 900 55.71 70.05 -33.90
C VAL A 900 56.48 69.78 -35.19
N GLU A 901 56.09 68.76 -35.96
CA GLU A 901 56.70 68.46 -37.27
C GLU A 901 56.49 69.60 -38.28
N ASP A 902 55.30 70.20 -38.29
CA ASP A 902 54.99 71.35 -39.14
C ASP A 902 55.79 72.61 -38.73
N GLU A 903 55.93 72.88 -37.42
CA GLU A 903 56.78 73.97 -36.93
C GLU A 903 58.26 73.74 -37.26
N GLN A 904 58.74 72.49 -37.19
CA GLN A 904 60.11 72.14 -37.58
C GLN A 904 60.35 72.36 -39.08
N ARG A 905 59.41 71.95 -39.94
CA ARG A 905 59.48 72.22 -41.39
C ARG A 905 59.53 73.71 -41.69
N GLN A 906 58.65 74.51 -41.07
CA GLN A 906 58.65 75.97 -41.26
C GLN A 906 59.97 76.60 -40.81
N ARG A 907 60.56 76.09 -39.72
CA ARG A 907 61.86 76.56 -39.24
C ARG A 907 62.99 76.23 -40.21
N ASP A 908 62.99 75.05 -40.80
CA ASP A 908 63.99 74.64 -41.78
C ASP A 908 63.87 75.44 -43.09
N GLU A 909 62.65 75.70 -43.57
CA GLU A 909 62.40 76.58 -44.73
C GLU A 909 62.94 78.00 -44.51
N LEU A 910 62.69 78.59 -43.32
CA LEU A 910 63.23 79.91 -42.97
C LEU A 910 64.76 79.91 -42.90
N ARG A 911 65.35 78.80 -42.45
CA ARG A 911 66.81 78.63 -42.38
C ARG A 911 67.44 78.54 -43.77
N GLU A 912 66.79 77.85 -44.70
CA GLU A 912 67.20 77.80 -46.10
C GLU A 912 67.10 79.17 -46.78
N GLN A 913 66.03 79.92 -46.53
CA GLN A 913 65.88 81.29 -47.04
C GLN A 913 66.98 82.22 -46.50
N MET A 914 67.35 82.09 -45.23
CA MET A 914 68.46 82.85 -44.63
C MET A 914 69.79 82.52 -45.32
N ASN A 915 70.08 81.23 -45.55
CA ASN A 915 71.30 80.80 -46.24
C ASN A 915 71.39 81.32 -47.69
N VAL A 916 70.25 81.39 -48.41
CA VAL A 916 70.19 81.98 -49.75
C VAL A 916 70.52 83.48 -49.69
N MET A 917 69.99 84.19 -48.69
CA MET A 917 70.23 85.62 -48.52
C MET A 917 71.69 85.93 -48.11
N GLU A 918 72.29 85.09 -47.27
CA GLU A 918 73.72 85.19 -46.93
C GLU A 918 74.63 85.03 -48.15
N ARG A 919 74.34 84.05 -49.04
CA ARG A 919 75.07 83.90 -50.30
C ARG A 919 74.95 85.14 -51.19
N HIS A 920 73.78 85.77 -51.22
CA HIS A 920 73.54 86.97 -52.01
C HIS A 920 74.36 88.18 -51.50
N VAL A 921 74.46 88.34 -50.18
CA VAL A 921 75.33 89.36 -49.56
C VAL A 921 76.79 89.11 -49.89
N GLN A 922 77.23 87.85 -49.91
CA GLN A 922 78.61 87.48 -50.23
C GLN A 922 78.99 87.82 -51.68
N THR A 923 78.07 87.62 -52.63
CA THR A 923 78.26 88.03 -54.04
C THR A 923 78.38 89.55 -54.19
N LEU A 924 77.51 90.31 -53.51
CA LEU A 924 77.56 91.78 -53.53
C LEU A 924 78.86 92.33 -52.91
N GLN A 925 79.39 91.64 -51.90
CA GLN A 925 80.68 91.99 -51.28
C GLN A 925 81.83 91.82 -52.28
N SER A 926 81.85 90.72 -53.06
CA SER A 926 82.89 90.51 -54.09
C SER A 926 82.81 91.53 -55.23
N GLU A 927 81.61 91.91 -55.67
CA GLU A 927 81.43 92.94 -56.71
C GLU A 927 81.93 94.32 -56.25
N LYS A 928 81.72 94.66 -54.97
CA LYS A 928 82.23 95.90 -54.38
C LYS A 928 83.77 95.94 -54.38
N GLU A 929 84.43 94.83 -54.02
CA GLU A 929 85.89 94.76 -53.98
C GLU A 929 86.51 94.90 -55.38
N GLU A 930 85.86 94.32 -56.39
CA GLU A 930 86.30 94.42 -57.80
C GLU A 930 86.21 95.87 -58.33
N LEU A 931 85.08 96.55 -58.09
CA LEU A 931 84.90 97.97 -58.47
C LEU A 931 85.87 98.91 -57.76
N THR A 932 86.27 98.59 -56.52
CA THR A 932 87.27 99.37 -55.78
C THR A 932 88.65 99.22 -56.40
N GLY A 933 89.00 98.00 -56.84
CA GLY A 933 90.27 97.72 -57.53
C GLY A 933 90.41 98.43 -58.89
N ASP A 934 89.31 98.59 -59.63
CA ASP A 934 89.34 99.27 -60.94
C ASP A 934 89.47 100.80 -60.81
N LEU A 935 88.86 101.39 -59.77
CA LEU A 935 88.98 102.83 -59.48
C LEU A 935 90.43 103.22 -59.17
N GLU A 936 91.16 102.42 -58.38
CA GLU A 936 92.56 102.67 -58.05
C GLU A 936 93.51 102.56 -59.25
N LYS A 937 93.20 101.66 -60.20
CA LYS A 937 93.96 101.54 -61.46
C LYS A 937 93.76 102.76 -62.36
N ALA A 938 92.54 103.30 -62.45
CA ALA A 938 92.24 104.47 -63.27
C ALA A 938 92.91 105.75 -62.74
N GLU A 939 92.99 105.95 -61.41
CA GLU A 939 93.66 107.12 -60.82
C GLU A 939 95.17 107.13 -61.03
N ARG A 940 95.83 105.96 -61.11
CA ARG A 940 97.28 105.87 -61.35
C ARG A 940 97.65 106.25 -62.78
N ILE A 941 96.86 105.85 -63.78
CA ILE A 941 97.13 106.12 -65.20
C ILE A 941 97.00 107.63 -65.53
N ARG A 942 96.05 108.32 -64.88
CA ARG A 942 95.83 109.77 -65.06
C ARG A 942 97.00 110.63 -64.55
N ARG A 943 97.60 110.27 -63.40
CA ARG A 943 98.74 111.02 -62.84
C ARG A 943 100.04 110.80 -63.63
N GLN A 944 100.21 109.63 -64.23
CA GLN A 944 101.40 109.28 -65.01
C GLN A 944 101.49 110.06 -66.34
N THR A 945 100.36 110.35 -66.97
CA THR A 945 100.31 111.04 -68.29
C THR A 945 100.49 112.57 -68.21
N GLU A 946 100.24 113.18 -67.05
CA GLU A 946 100.47 114.63 -66.82
C GLU A 946 101.95 114.97 -66.56
N VAL A 947 102.75 114.00 -66.11
CA VAL A 947 104.20 114.19 -65.81
C VAL A 947 105.06 113.98 -67.07
N GLU A 948 104.71 113.02 -67.93
CA GLU A 948 105.48 112.66 -69.13
C GLU A 948 105.49 113.74 -70.24
N ALA A 949 104.52 114.67 -70.22
CA ALA A 949 104.47 115.80 -71.16
C ALA A 949 105.38 116.98 -70.77
N ALA A 950 105.77 117.09 -69.50
CA ALA A 950 106.68 118.14 -69.00
C ALA A 950 108.16 117.70 -69.10
N ASP A 951 108.45 116.43 -68.85
CA ASP A 951 109.82 115.89 -68.85
C ASP A 951 110.44 115.71 -70.25
N ALA A 952 109.61 115.56 -71.30
CA ALA A 952 110.05 115.42 -72.69
C ALA A 952 110.68 116.70 -73.28
N LYS A 953 110.58 117.84 -72.59
CA LYS A 953 111.08 119.15 -73.08
C LYS A 953 112.40 119.59 -72.43
N GLU A 954 112.79 119.01 -71.29
CA GLU A 954 114.01 119.41 -70.56
C GLU A 954 115.13 118.36 -70.59
N THR A 955 114.82 117.07 -70.73
CA THR A 955 115.85 115.99 -70.73
C THR A 955 116.43 115.65 -72.10
N VAL A 956 115.81 116.11 -73.20
CA VAL A 956 116.44 116.11 -74.55
C VAL A 956 117.75 116.94 -74.56
N ASN A 957 117.92 117.86 -73.60
CA ASN A 957 119.13 118.66 -73.43
C ASN A 957 120.10 118.11 -72.38
N SER A 958 119.68 117.18 -71.53
CA SER A 958 120.51 116.62 -70.47
C SER A 958 120.88 115.17 -70.75
N LEU A 959 121.91 114.98 -71.56
CA LEU A 959 122.78 113.81 -71.41
C LEU A 959 122.22 112.51 -72.03
N THR A 960 122.24 112.31 -73.36
CA THR A 960 123.40 112.40 -74.28
C THR A 960 124.79 112.10 -73.65
N GLN A 961 124.91 111.96 -72.32
CA GLN A 961 126.14 111.89 -71.54
C GLN A 961 126.06 110.81 -70.44
N ALA A 962 124.88 110.21 -70.16
CA ALA A 962 124.73 109.02 -69.29
C ALA A 962 124.63 107.70 -70.09
N ASN A 963 125.21 107.73 -71.28
CA ASN A 963 125.29 106.71 -72.32
C ASN A 963 126.20 105.50 -71.99
N TYR A 964 126.37 104.97 -70.77
CA TYR A 964 127.33 103.85 -70.67
C TYR A 964 127.23 102.84 -69.52
N SER A 965 126.49 103.05 -68.43
CA SER A 965 126.85 102.31 -67.19
C SER A 965 125.87 101.27 -66.63
N LEU A 966 124.57 101.27 -66.91
CA LEU A 966 123.62 100.54 -66.04
C LEU A 966 122.60 99.63 -66.73
N SER A 967 122.87 99.23 -67.98
CA SER A 967 122.11 98.17 -68.67
C SER A 967 122.41 96.75 -68.14
N THR A 968 123.30 96.59 -67.15
CA THR A 968 123.93 95.31 -66.80
C THR A 968 123.25 94.53 -65.65
N THR A 969 122.28 95.10 -64.93
CA THR A 969 121.79 94.49 -63.68
C THR A 969 120.36 93.94 -63.74
N LYS A 970 119.60 94.18 -64.83
CA LYS A 970 118.20 93.75 -64.95
C LYS A 970 117.99 92.24 -65.22
N ARG A 971 118.99 91.53 -65.73
CA ARG A 971 118.80 90.16 -66.27
C ARG A 971 118.86 89.00 -65.26
N LYS A 972 119.05 89.22 -63.95
CA LYS A 972 119.34 88.13 -62.99
C LYS A 972 118.21 87.68 -62.07
N LEU A 973 117.10 88.40 -61.97
CA LEU A 973 116.04 88.06 -61.01
C LEU A 973 114.83 87.33 -61.62
N GLU A 974 114.81 87.11 -62.94
CA GLU A 974 113.68 86.44 -63.62
C GLU A 974 113.73 84.90 -63.58
N SER A 975 114.78 84.28 -63.02
CA SER A 975 114.97 82.81 -63.08
C SER A 975 114.41 82.01 -61.89
N GLU A 976 113.99 82.65 -60.79
CA GLU A 976 113.60 81.92 -59.57
C GLU A 976 112.10 81.57 -59.49
N ILE A 977 111.26 82.11 -60.38
CA ILE A 977 109.80 81.92 -60.31
C ILE A 977 109.31 80.64 -61.02
N GLN A 978 110.16 79.94 -61.80
CA GLN A 978 109.73 78.82 -62.64
C GLN A 978 109.61 77.45 -61.93
N GLN A 979 110.10 77.25 -60.70
CA GLN A 979 110.11 75.91 -60.07
C GLN A 979 109.06 75.71 -58.95
N LEU A 980 108.38 76.78 -58.54
CA LEU A 980 107.15 76.73 -57.73
C LEU A 980 105.98 76.02 -58.45
N HIS A 981 106.15 75.68 -59.73
CA HIS A 981 105.22 74.83 -60.50
C HIS A 981 105.27 73.32 -60.15
N THR A 982 106.27 72.87 -59.38
CA THR A 982 106.41 71.43 -59.05
C THR A 982 105.72 71.03 -57.75
N GLU A 983 105.56 71.97 -56.80
CA GLU A 983 104.92 71.73 -55.49
C GLU A 983 103.37 71.70 -55.58
N LEU A 984 102.80 72.11 -56.73
CA LEU A 984 101.36 72.09 -57.01
C LEU A 984 100.84 70.72 -57.52
N ASN A 985 101.72 69.76 -57.87
CA ASN A 985 101.33 68.50 -58.52
C ASN A 985 101.36 67.24 -57.62
N GLU A 986 101.94 67.28 -56.40
CA GLU A 986 101.97 66.09 -55.52
C GLU A 986 100.88 66.11 -54.43
N ALA A 987 100.43 67.28 -53.95
CA ALA A 987 99.33 67.37 -52.98
C ALA A 987 97.93 67.08 -53.58
N ASN A 988 97.78 67.14 -54.91
CA ASN A 988 96.52 66.83 -55.60
C ASN A 988 96.35 65.31 -55.86
N ASN A 989 97.38 64.49 -55.61
CA ASN A 989 97.35 63.03 -55.73
C ASN A 989 96.87 62.31 -54.45
N GLU A 990 96.65 63.02 -53.33
CA GLU A 990 96.13 62.43 -52.07
C GLU A 990 94.62 62.65 -51.84
N LEU A 991 93.95 63.54 -52.60
CA LEU A 991 92.51 63.81 -52.45
C LEU A 991 91.60 62.99 -53.38
N LYS A 992 92.16 62.30 -54.39
CA LYS A 992 91.37 61.44 -55.31
C LYS A 992 91.21 59.99 -54.84
N HIS A 993 91.98 59.52 -53.84
CA HIS A 993 91.87 58.15 -53.31
C HIS A 993 90.85 58.01 -52.16
N THR A 994 90.31 59.12 -51.65
CA THR A 994 89.22 59.12 -50.66
C THR A 994 87.83 59.06 -51.30
N ASP A 995 87.72 59.36 -52.60
CA ASP A 995 86.46 59.41 -53.36
C ASP A 995 85.96 58.01 -53.83
N GLU A 996 86.84 57.00 -53.89
CA GLU A 996 86.45 55.60 -54.17
C GLU A 996 86.01 54.81 -52.93
N LYS A 997 86.23 55.33 -51.70
CA LYS A 997 85.69 54.74 -50.46
C LYS A 997 84.21 55.08 -50.21
N CYS A 998 83.65 56.11 -50.87
CA CYS A 998 82.23 56.47 -50.73
C CYS A 998 81.26 55.60 -51.57
N LYS A 999 81.75 54.82 -52.54
CA LYS A 999 80.88 53.91 -53.33
C LYS A 999 80.59 52.56 -52.67
N LYS A 1000 81.23 52.22 -51.55
CA LYS A 1000 80.99 50.96 -50.81
C LYS A 1000 79.96 51.09 -49.66
N ALA A 1001 79.64 52.32 -49.24
CA ALA A 1001 78.62 52.58 -48.21
C ALA A 1001 77.18 52.61 -48.75
N MET A 1002 76.99 52.73 -50.08
CA MET A 1002 75.65 52.62 -50.70
C MET A 1002 75.21 51.18 -50.99
N MET A 1003 76.10 50.17 -50.90
CA MET A 1003 75.77 48.75 -51.09
C MET A 1003 75.33 48.03 -49.81
N ASP A 1004 75.60 48.57 -48.62
CA ASP A 1004 75.18 47.97 -47.34
C ASP A 1004 73.75 48.38 -46.92
N ALA A 1005 73.18 49.43 -47.52
CA ALA A 1005 71.79 49.84 -47.29
C ALA A 1005 70.76 49.07 -48.14
N ALA A 1006 71.17 48.47 -49.27
CA ALA A 1006 70.30 47.60 -50.07
C ALA A 1006 70.21 46.16 -49.53
N LYS A 1007 71.24 45.70 -48.78
CA LYS A 1007 71.28 44.36 -48.19
C LYS A 1007 70.43 44.22 -46.92
N LEU A 1008 70.27 45.30 -46.15
CA LEU A 1008 69.38 45.35 -44.97
C LEU A 1008 67.89 45.47 -45.31
N ALA A 1009 67.53 45.87 -46.54
CA ALA A 1009 66.15 45.88 -47.01
C ALA A 1009 65.70 44.50 -47.54
N GLU A 1010 66.61 43.69 -48.09
CA GLU A 1010 66.31 42.33 -48.56
C GLU A 1010 66.30 41.30 -47.40
N GLU A 1011 67.07 41.51 -46.33
CA GLU A 1011 67.01 40.69 -45.11
C GLU A 1011 65.75 40.93 -44.25
N LEU A 1012 65.14 42.13 -44.30
CA LEU A 1012 63.87 42.40 -43.61
C LEU A 1012 62.65 41.89 -44.41
N GLN A 1013 62.72 41.84 -45.74
CA GLN A 1013 61.66 41.30 -46.60
C GLN A 1013 61.69 39.76 -46.63
N THR A 1014 62.87 39.13 -46.56
CA THR A 1014 63.01 37.67 -46.40
C THR A 1014 62.63 37.21 -44.99
N GLU A 1015 62.87 38.00 -43.93
CA GLU A 1015 62.40 37.67 -42.56
C GLU A 1015 60.90 37.92 -42.37
N GLN A 1016 60.29 38.87 -43.11
CA GLN A 1016 58.82 39.04 -43.16
C GLN A 1016 58.12 37.96 -44.00
N GLU A 1017 58.72 37.47 -45.08
CA GLU A 1017 58.23 36.29 -45.83
C GLU A 1017 58.48 34.97 -45.07
N HIS A 1018 59.55 34.87 -44.27
CA HIS A 1018 59.80 33.74 -43.36
C HIS A 1018 58.83 33.73 -42.16
N SER A 1019 58.49 34.90 -41.61
CA SER A 1019 57.46 35.04 -40.57
C SER A 1019 56.05 34.74 -41.10
N GLN A 1020 55.70 35.17 -42.33
CA GLN A 1020 54.41 34.85 -42.96
C GLN A 1020 54.33 33.40 -43.47
N ASN A 1021 55.44 32.78 -43.88
CA ASN A 1021 55.48 31.33 -44.14
C ASN A 1021 55.51 30.50 -42.86
N LEU A 1022 56.09 31.00 -41.75
CA LEU A 1022 55.99 30.38 -40.43
C LEU A 1022 54.58 30.51 -39.85
N ASP A 1023 53.83 31.60 -40.10
CA ASP A 1023 52.42 31.71 -39.68
C ASP A 1023 51.46 30.92 -40.60
N ARG A 1024 51.81 30.70 -41.87
CA ARG A 1024 51.09 29.78 -42.79
C ARG A 1024 51.43 28.32 -42.53
N GLN A 1025 52.68 27.97 -42.22
CA GLN A 1025 53.08 26.64 -41.74
C GLN A 1025 52.60 26.40 -40.31
N LYS A 1026 52.45 27.41 -39.46
CA LYS A 1026 51.84 27.29 -38.13
C LYS A 1026 50.33 27.13 -38.22
N LYS A 1027 49.62 27.82 -39.12
CA LYS A 1027 48.21 27.50 -39.42
C LYS A 1027 48.02 26.16 -40.14
N GLY A 1028 48.99 25.74 -40.96
CA GLY A 1028 49.03 24.41 -41.59
C GLY A 1028 49.37 23.28 -40.61
N MET A 1029 50.27 23.52 -39.66
CA MET A 1029 50.65 22.61 -38.58
C MET A 1029 49.64 22.64 -37.44
N GLU A 1030 48.88 23.73 -37.22
CA GLU A 1030 47.72 23.79 -36.32
C GLU A 1030 46.50 23.12 -36.94
N SER A 1031 46.35 23.14 -38.28
CA SER A 1031 45.36 22.34 -39.01
C SER A 1031 45.75 20.85 -39.05
N GLN A 1032 47.04 20.53 -39.25
CA GLN A 1032 47.55 19.17 -39.14
C GLN A 1032 47.66 18.68 -37.69
N MET A 1033 47.82 19.56 -36.69
CA MET A 1033 47.65 19.22 -35.26
C MET A 1033 46.18 19.09 -34.90
N LYS A 1034 45.24 19.83 -35.50
CA LYS A 1034 43.80 19.61 -35.30
C LYS A 1034 43.31 18.36 -36.03
N GLU A 1035 43.86 18.00 -37.19
CA GLU A 1035 43.60 16.72 -37.87
C GLU A 1035 44.35 15.57 -37.21
N MET A 1036 45.57 15.75 -36.70
CA MET A 1036 46.27 14.74 -35.90
C MET A 1036 45.70 14.60 -34.49
N GLN A 1037 45.15 15.66 -33.88
CA GLN A 1037 44.40 15.61 -32.63
C GLN A 1037 43.01 15.01 -32.87
N ALA A 1038 42.35 15.31 -34.00
CA ALA A 1038 41.13 14.60 -34.40
C ALA A 1038 41.40 13.14 -34.78
N HIS A 1039 42.56 12.80 -35.36
CA HIS A 1039 42.98 11.42 -35.62
C HIS A 1039 43.50 10.71 -34.36
N LEU A 1040 44.05 11.43 -33.38
CA LEU A 1040 44.39 10.90 -32.06
C LEU A 1040 43.12 10.71 -31.23
N ASP A 1041 42.16 11.63 -31.29
CA ASP A 1041 40.85 11.55 -30.65
C ASP A 1041 39.96 10.51 -31.35
N ASP A 1042 40.08 10.30 -32.68
CA ASP A 1042 39.41 9.22 -33.42
C ASP A 1042 40.11 7.88 -33.27
N ALA A 1043 41.44 7.83 -33.10
CA ALA A 1043 42.19 6.61 -32.78
C ALA A 1043 42.03 6.23 -31.31
N GLU A 1044 41.92 7.20 -30.39
CA GLU A 1044 41.54 7.02 -28.99
C GLU A 1044 40.06 6.69 -28.87
N ALA A 1045 39.16 7.27 -29.68
CA ALA A 1045 37.76 6.86 -29.74
C ALA A 1045 37.56 5.50 -30.44
N ALA A 1046 38.43 5.10 -31.38
CA ALA A 1046 38.45 3.77 -31.98
C ALA A 1046 39.10 2.72 -31.07
N ALA A 1047 40.12 3.07 -30.30
CA ALA A 1047 40.71 2.25 -29.24
C ALA A 1047 39.79 2.15 -28.02
N MET A 1048 39.04 3.20 -27.69
CA MET A 1048 38.00 3.21 -26.64
C MET A 1048 36.69 2.57 -27.12
N LYS A 1049 36.36 2.55 -28.42
CA LYS A 1049 35.25 1.74 -28.99
C LYS A 1049 35.64 0.28 -29.17
N GLY A 1050 36.89 -0.03 -29.49
CA GLY A 1050 37.43 -1.40 -29.54
C GLY A 1050 37.61 -1.99 -28.15
N GLY A 1051 38.14 -1.18 -27.22
CA GLY A 1051 38.22 -1.44 -25.79
C GLY A 1051 36.85 -1.57 -25.16
N LYS A 1052 35.90 -0.66 -25.43
CA LYS A 1052 34.48 -0.83 -25.01
C LYS A 1052 33.85 -2.05 -25.65
N ARG A 1053 34.02 -2.38 -26.93
CA ARG A 1053 33.45 -3.62 -27.50
C ARG A 1053 34.06 -4.90 -26.93
N MET A 1054 35.34 -4.90 -26.59
CA MET A 1054 36.00 -6.02 -25.92
C MET A 1054 35.60 -6.10 -24.45
N LEU A 1055 35.46 -4.96 -23.77
CA LEU A 1055 34.95 -4.86 -22.40
C LEU A 1055 33.49 -5.27 -22.35
N THR A 1056 32.62 -4.81 -23.26
CA THR A 1056 31.22 -5.25 -23.35
C THR A 1056 31.13 -6.72 -23.76
N LYS A 1057 32.05 -7.27 -24.56
CA LYS A 1057 32.11 -8.73 -24.82
C LYS A 1057 32.61 -9.53 -23.61
N LEU A 1058 33.54 -9.00 -22.83
CA LEU A 1058 34.04 -9.61 -21.60
C LEU A 1058 33.05 -9.45 -20.45
N GLU A 1059 32.31 -8.35 -20.38
CA GLU A 1059 31.19 -8.08 -19.47
C GLU A 1059 29.99 -8.92 -19.87
N GLN A 1060 29.70 -9.10 -21.18
CA GLN A 1060 28.70 -10.06 -21.65
C GLN A 1060 29.14 -11.49 -21.34
N ARG A 1061 30.43 -11.83 -21.50
CA ARG A 1061 30.97 -13.17 -21.14
C ARG A 1061 30.95 -13.41 -19.63
N VAL A 1062 31.23 -12.38 -18.83
CA VAL A 1062 31.13 -12.43 -17.36
C VAL A 1062 29.67 -12.52 -16.96
N HIS A 1063 28.77 -11.77 -17.61
CA HIS A 1063 27.33 -11.86 -17.39
C HIS A 1063 26.75 -13.22 -17.80
N ASP A 1064 27.19 -13.78 -18.93
CA ASP A 1064 26.79 -15.10 -19.42
C ASP A 1064 27.37 -16.21 -18.51
N LEU A 1065 28.61 -16.07 -18.02
CA LEU A 1065 29.22 -17.01 -17.05
C LEU A 1065 28.62 -16.86 -15.64
N GLU A 1066 28.23 -15.65 -15.24
CA GLU A 1066 27.49 -15.38 -14.01
C GLU A 1066 26.06 -15.92 -14.11
N MET A 1067 25.43 -15.83 -15.29
CA MET A 1067 24.15 -16.46 -15.61
C MET A 1067 24.26 -17.97 -15.62
N GLU A 1068 25.27 -18.57 -16.26
CA GLU A 1068 25.50 -20.02 -16.25
C GLU A 1068 25.85 -20.51 -14.84
N LEU A 1069 26.60 -19.74 -14.04
CA LEU A 1069 26.88 -20.05 -12.65
C LEU A 1069 25.64 -19.92 -11.77
N THR A 1070 24.80 -18.90 -11.98
CA THR A 1070 23.51 -18.79 -11.28
C THR A 1070 22.53 -19.86 -11.74
N GLU A 1071 22.56 -20.26 -13.00
CA GLU A 1071 21.71 -21.31 -13.55
C GLU A 1071 22.18 -22.69 -13.09
N GLU A 1072 23.49 -22.92 -12.90
CA GLU A 1072 23.99 -24.13 -12.23
C GLU A 1072 23.80 -24.10 -10.72
N CYS A 1073 23.92 -22.95 -10.04
CA CYS A 1073 23.51 -22.83 -8.65
C CYS A 1073 21.99 -23.05 -8.50
N ARG A 1074 21.18 -22.66 -9.50
CA ARG A 1074 19.72 -22.89 -9.55
C ARG A 1074 19.42 -24.36 -9.81
N ARG A 1075 20.11 -25.03 -10.74
CA ARG A 1075 19.99 -26.48 -10.98
C ARG A 1075 20.47 -27.29 -9.79
N HIS A 1076 21.56 -26.89 -9.13
CA HIS A 1076 22.05 -27.52 -7.90
C HIS A 1076 21.09 -27.31 -6.73
N ALA A 1077 20.49 -26.11 -6.61
CA ALA A 1077 19.45 -25.83 -5.63
C ALA A 1077 18.14 -26.59 -5.94
N GLU A 1078 17.75 -26.74 -7.21
CA GLU A 1078 16.60 -27.54 -7.65
C GLU A 1078 16.84 -29.03 -7.45
N THR A 1079 18.05 -29.55 -7.65
CA THR A 1079 18.40 -30.95 -7.32
C THR A 1079 18.43 -31.18 -5.81
N LEU A 1080 18.91 -30.23 -5.01
CA LEU A 1080 18.81 -30.27 -3.54
C LEU A 1080 17.36 -30.15 -3.05
N LYS A 1081 16.53 -29.30 -3.68
CA LYS A 1081 15.10 -29.14 -3.37
C LYS A 1081 14.31 -30.37 -3.81
N ASN A 1082 14.66 -30.99 -4.93
CA ASN A 1082 14.10 -32.27 -5.36
C ASN A 1082 14.56 -33.44 -4.50
N CYS A 1083 15.81 -33.48 -4.03
CA CYS A 1083 16.26 -34.46 -3.04
C CYS A 1083 15.53 -34.27 -1.71
N ARG A 1084 15.37 -33.04 -1.22
CA ARG A 1084 14.60 -32.75 0.00
C ARG A 1084 13.12 -33.05 -0.16
N ASN A 1085 12.53 -32.77 -1.32
CA ASN A 1085 11.15 -33.13 -1.63
C ASN A 1085 10.97 -34.64 -1.77
N LYS A 1086 11.94 -35.36 -2.36
CA LYS A 1086 11.94 -36.82 -2.41
C LYS A 1086 12.19 -37.42 -1.03
N GLU A 1087 13.02 -36.84 -0.17
CA GLU A 1087 13.19 -37.23 1.24
C GLU A 1087 11.93 -36.95 2.07
N ARG A 1088 11.23 -35.83 1.79
CA ARG A 1088 9.94 -35.51 2.42
C ARG A 1088 8.86 -36.45 1.93
N LYS A 1089 8.83 -36.78 0.64
CA LYS A 1089 7.94 -37.79 0.05
C LYS A 1089 8.24 -39.19 0.58
N VAL A 1090 9.51 -39.53 0.78
CA VAL A 1090 9.92 -40.79 1.42
C VAL A 1090 9.52 -40.79 2.89
N ARG A 1091 9.65 -39.68 3.62
CA ARG A 1091 9.17 -39.56 5.01
C ARG A 1091 7.64 -39.57 5.13
N GLU A 1092 6.92 -38.96 4.20
CA GLU A 1092 5.46 -39.02 4.09
C GLU A 1092 4.99 -40.42 3.70
N LEU A 1093 5.66 -41.10 2.77
CA LEU A 1093 5.39 -42.49 2.43
C LEU A 1093 5.77 -43.43 3.59
N GLN A 1094 6.83 -43.12 4.35
CA GLN A 1094 7.18 -43.86 5.56
C GLN A 1094 6.13 -43.66 6.66
N PHE A 1095 5.65 -42.43 6.84
CA PHE A 1095 4.58 -42.10 7.77
C PHE A 1095 3.25 -42.75 7.34
N GLN A 1096 2.94 -42.75 6.04
CA GLN A 1096 1.79 -43.44 5.48
C GLN A 1096 1.93 -44.96 5.64
N VAL A 1097 3.11 -45.53 5.44
CA VAL A 1097 3.37 -46.96 5.69
C VAL A 1097 3.29 -47.29 7.18
N ASP A 1098 3.70 -46.40 8.07
CA ASP A 1098 3.61 -46.60 9.53
C ASP A 1098 2.17 -46.38 10.04
N GLU A 1099 1.40 -45.49 9.40
CA GLU A 1099 -0.02 -45.26 9.66
C GLU A 1099 -0.89 -46.38 9.08
N ASP A 1100 -0.55 -46.88 7.89
CA ASP A 1100 -1.15 -48.07 7.28
C ASP A 1100 -0.77 -49.32 8.09
N LYS A 1101 0.46 -49.42 8.62
CA LYS A 1101 0.81 -50.49 9.59
C LYS A 1101 0.00 -50.40 10.87
N LYS A 1102 -0.21 -49.20 11.42
CA LYS A 1102 -1.09 -48.99 12.59
C LYS A 1102 -2.55 -49.27 12.27
N ASN A 1103 -3.03 -48.96 11.08
CA ASN A 1103 -4.37 -49.28 10.63
C ASN A 1103 -4.54 -50.77 10.32
N ILE A 1104 -3.51 -51.43 9.80
CA ILE A 1104 -3.44 -52.89 9.63
C ILE A 1104 -3.37 -53.55 11.00
N GLU A 1105 -2.63 -53.05 11.97
CA GLU A 1105 -2.64 -53.52 13.37
C GLU A 1105 -4.00 -53.30 14.03
N ARG A 1106 -4.66 -52.16 13.80
CA ARG A 1106 -6.03 -51.91 14.29
C ARG A 1106 -7.04 -52.84 13.62
N MET A 1107 -6.90 -53.11 12.32
CA MET A 1107 -7.70 -54.11 11.61
C MET A 1107 -7.38 -55.51 12.08
N TYR A 1108 -6.13 -55.87 12.34
CA TYR A 1108 -5.73 -57.16 12.89
C TYR A 1108 -6.28 -57.34 14.30
N ASN A 1109 -6.21 -56.32 15.15
CA ASN A 1109 -6.82 -56.32 16.49
C ASN A 1109 -8.35 -56.37 16.42
N LEU A 1110 -8.97 -55.74 15.42
CA LEU A 1110 -10.42 -55.81 15.19
C LEU A 1110 -10.82 -57.18 14.64
N ILE A 1111 -10.02 -57.77 13.76
CA ILE A 1111 -10.17 -59.12 13.22
C ILE A 1111 -9.94 -60.15 14.34
N GLU A 1112 -8.96 -59.97 15.22
CA GLU A 1112 -8.76 -60.82 16.41
C GLU A 1112 -9.90 -60.67 17.40
N LYS A 1113 -10.41 -59.45 17.64
CA LYS A 1113 -11.61 -59.23 18.47
C LYS A 1113 -12.86 -59.83 17.83
N MET A 1114 -13.01 -59.75 16.52
CA MET A 1114 -14.10 -60.37 15.75
C MET A 1114 -13.94 -61.89 15.72
N GLN A 1115 -12.73 -62.44 15.59
CA GLN A 1115 -12.43 -63.87 15.64
C GLN A 1115 -12.59 -64.43 17.06
N ALA A 1116 -12.24 -63.66 18.09
CA ALA A 1116 -12.51 -63.99 19.48
C ALA A 1116 -14.02 -64.00 19.75
N LYS A 1117 -14.78 -63.03 19.20
CA LYS A 1117 -16.25 -63.00 19.21
C LYS A 1117 -16.86 -64.15 18.42
N ILE A 1118 -16.33 -64.50 17.25
CA ILE A 1118 -16.77 -65.65 16.46
C ILE A 1118 -16.43 -66.96 17.18
N LYS A 1119 -15.29 -67.05 17.88
CA LYS A 1119 -14.96 -68.20 18.74
C LYS A 1119 -15.90 -68.30 19.94
N THR A 1120 -16.27 -67.19 20.57
CA THR A 1120 -17.26 -67.20 21.67
C THR A 1120 -18.65 -67.52 21.17
N TYR A 1121 -19.06 -66.99 20.00
CA TYR A 1121 -20.34 -67.35 19.38
C TYR A 1121 -20.36 -68.79 18.87
N LYS A 1122 -19.24 -69.32 18.35
CA LYS A 1122 -19.11 -70.75 18.04
C LYS A 1122 -19.19 -71.60 19.30
N ARG A 1123 -18.53 -71.19 20.39
CA ARG A 1123 -18.62 -71.90 21.67
C ARG A 1123 -20.04 -71.84 22.25
N GLN A 1124 -20.75 -70.72 22.12
CA GLN A 1124 -22.15 -70.59 22.51
C GLN A 1124 -23.09 -71.39 21.61
N LEU A 1125 -22.77 -71.53 20.31
CA LEU A 1125 -23.50 -72.41 19.38
C LEU A 1125 -23.24 -73.88 19.66
N GLU A 1126 -21.99 -74.26 19.96
CA GLU A 1126 -21.59 -75.62 20.35
C GLU A 1126 -22.18 -75.98 21.72
N GLU A 1127 -22.18 -75.06 22.70
CA GLU A 1127 -22.85 -75.23 24.00
C GLU A 1127 -24.38 -75.31 23.84
N ALA A 1128 -24.98 -74.53 22.93
CA ALA A 1128 -26.41 -74.60 22.62
C ALA A 1128 -26.78 -75.87 21.83
N GLU A 1129 -25.90 -76.35 20.95
CA GLU A 1129 -26.03 -77.62 20.24
C GLU A 1129 -25.84 -78.81 21.19
N GLU A 1130 -24.91 -78.76 22.15
CA GLU A 1130 -24.78 -79.76 23.21
C GLU A 1130 -26.00 -79.76 24.13
N LEU A 1131 -26.54 -78.59 24.49
CA LEU A 1131 -27.79 -78.49 25.25
C LEU A 1131 -29.00 -79.00 24.46
N ALA A 1132 -29.07 -78.70 23.15
CA ALA A 1132 -30.10 -79.21 22.26
C ALA A 1132 -29.96 -80.73 22.07
N THR A 1133 -28.74 -81.27 22.02
CA THR A 1133 -28.47 -82.70 21.88
C THR A 1133 -28.72 -83.45 23.18
N GLN A 1134 -28.40 -82.86 24.34
CA GLN A 1134 -28.81 -83.37 25.66
C GLN A 1134 -30.33 -83.33 25.82
N ASN A 1135 -31.00 -82.27 25.37
CA ASN A 1135 -32.46 -82.17 25.41
C ASN A 1135 -33.13 -83.13 24.41
N LEU A 1136 -32.54 -83.37 23.23
CA LEU A 1136 -32.99 -84.41 22.31
C LEU A 1136 -32.74 -85.80 22.87
N GLY A 1137 -31.65 -86.00 23.61
CA GLY A 1137 -31.36 -87.24 24.34
C GLY A 1137 -32.37 -87.50 25.45
N LYS A 1138 -32.70 -86.47 26.25
CA LYS A 1138 -33.78 -86.51 27.26
C LYS A 1138 -35.15 -86.70 26.63
N TYR A 1139 -35.42 -86.11 25.47
CA TYR A 1139 -36.65 -86.30 24.71
C TYR A 1139 -36.75 -87.72 24.16
N ARG A 1140 -35.65 -88.29 23.61
CA ARG A 1140 -35.61 -89.70 23.17
C ARG A 1140 -35.74 -90.66 24.34
N GLN A 1141 -35.19 -90.35 25.51
CA GLN A 1141 -35.40 -91.14 26.74
C GLN A 1141 -36.85 -91.05 27.23
N MET A 1142 -37.45 -89.86 27.24
CA MET A 1142 -38.87 -89.67 27.58
C MET A 1142 -39.80 -90.31 26.55
N GLN A 1143 -39.44 -90.30 25.27
CA GLN A 1143 -40.17 -90.97 24.20
C GLN A 1143 -40.04 -92.49 24.32
N HIS A 1144 -38.86 -93.03 24.66
CA HIS A 1144 -38.71 -94.45 24.97
C HIS A 1144 -39.49 -94.84 26.23
N MET A 1145 -39.54 -94.00 27.26
CA MET A 1145 -40.34 -94.24 28.47
C MET A 1145 -41.85 -94.11 28.20
N LEU A 1146 -42.25 -93.28 27.23
CA LEU A 1146 -43.62 -93.16 26.75
C LEU A 1146 -43.99 -94.39 25.92
N GLU A 1147 -43.14 -94.85 25.00
CA GLU A 1147 -43.32 -96.08 24.21
C GLU A 1147 -43.35 -97.32 25.13
N ASP A 1148 -42.52 -97.39 26.17
CA ASP A 1148 -42.57 -98.44 27.20
C ASP A 1148 -43.84 -98.39 28.04
N ALA A 1149 -44.38 -97.19 28.29
CA ALA A 1149 -45.62 -96.98 29.03
C ALA A 1149 -46.85 -97.26 28.15
N GLU A 1150 -46.77 -96.95 26.85
CA GLU A 1150 -47.76 -97.27 25.82
C GLU A 1150 -47.78 -98.77 25.54
N GLU A 1151 -46.63 -99.46 25.45
CA GLU A 1151 -46.60 -100.93 25.38
C GLU A 1151 -47.18 -101.57 26.66
N ARG A 1152 -46.91 -101.01 27.86
CA ARG A 1152 -47.55 -101.48 29.11
C ARG A 1152 -49.05 -101.19 29.14
N ALA A 1153 -49.48 -100.06 28.59
CA ALA A 1153 -50.89 -99.69 28.47
C ALA A 1153 -51.61 -100.58 27.44
N ASP A 1154 -51.00 -100.88 26.30
CA ASP A 1154 -51.50 -101.78 25.27
C ASP A 1154 -51.52 -103.24 25.74
N ILE A 1155 -50.54 -103.67 26.54
CA ILE A 1155 -50.58 -104.98 27.19
C ILE A 1155 -51.70 -105.02 28.23
N ALA A 1156 -51.93 -103.95 28.99
CA ALA A 1156 -53.03 -103.84 29.95
C ALA A 1156 -54.41 -103.75 29.26
N GLU A 1157 -54.52 -103.06 28.12
CA GLU A 1157 -55.72 -102.98 27.31
C GLU A 1157 -56.01 -104.29 26.59
N ASN A 1158 -55.00 -104.96 26.03
CA ASN A 1158 -55.16 -106.31 25.47
C ASN A 1158 -55.51 -107.34 26.54
N SER A 1159 -55.03 -107.17 27.77
CA SER A 1159 -55.44 -107.97 28.94
C SER A 1159 -56.90 -107.70 29.34
N LEU A 1160 -57.34 -106.44 29.32
CA LEU A 1160 -58.72 -106.02 29.59
C LEU A 1160 -59.68 -106.45 28.47
N VAL A 1161 -59.26 -106.44 27.21
CA VAL A 1161 -60.03 -106.93 26.06
C VAL A 1161 -60.15 -108.45 26.10
N LYS A 1162 -59.10 -109.19 26.50
CA LYS A 1162 -59.19 -110.64 26.77
C LYS A 1162 -60.07 -110.99 27.98
N MET A 1163 -60.11 -110.13 29.01
CA MET A 1163 -61.00 -110.29 30.18
C MET A 1163 -62.46 -109.91 29.87
N ARG A 1164 -62.69 -108.94 28.97
CA ARG A 1164 -64.02 -108.53 28.48
C ARG A 1164 -64.59 -109.50 27.44
N ALA A 1165 -63.75 -110.21 26.68
CA ALA A 1165 -64.16 -111.25 25.74
C ALA A 1165 -64.52 -112.61 26.39
N LYS A 1166 -64.23 -112.81 27.68
CA LYS A 1166 -64.54 -114.05 28.43
C LYS A 1166 -65.71 -113.97 29.43
N SER A 1167 -66.37 -112.81 29.56
CA SER A 1167 -67.39 -112.59 30.61
C SER A 1167 -68.75 -112.06 30.09
N ARG A 1168 -69.24 -112.64 28.99
CA ARG A 1168 -70.68 -112.70 28.66
C ARG A 1168 -71.03 -114.12 28.21
N LEU A 1169 -71.25 -115.02 29.18
CA LEU A 1169 -72.33 -116.03 29.17
C LEU A 1169 -72.35 -116.73 30.55
N ASN A 1170 -73.56 -116.72 31.14
CA ASN A 1170 -74.07 -117.60 32.21
C ASN A 1170 -73.92 -117.21 33.70
N VAL A 1171 -74.92 -116.44 34.17
CA VAL A 1171 -76.01 -116.84 35.12
C VAL A 1171 -75.62 -117.45 36.50
N ARG A 1172 -75.94 -116.68 37.58
CA ARG A 1172 -76.57 -116.98 38.93
C ARG A 1172 -76.26 -118.30 39.70
N PRO A 1173 -76.61 -118.43 41.01
CA PRO A 1173 -76.74 -117.47 42.13
C PRO A 1173 -76.15 -117.97 43.50
N ALA A 1174 -76.15 -117.08 44.51
CA ALA A 1174 -76.30 -117.30 45.96
C ALA A 1174 -75.23 -118.06 46.81
N GLY A 1175 -74.75 -117.36 47.86
CA GLY A 1175 -74.71 -117.90 49.24
C GLY A 1175 -73.35 -118.26 49.86
N GLY A 1176 -72.96 -117.52 50.92
CA GLY A 1176 -72.44 -118.13 52.17
C GLY A 1176 -70.92 -118.24 52.42
N HIS A 1177 -70.40 -117.30 53.23
CA HIS A 1177 -69.64 -117.50 54.48
C HIS A 1177 -68.19 -118.07 54.56
N ILE A 1178 -67.39 -117.34 55.37
CA ILE A 1178 -66.27 -117.71 56.27
C ILE A 1178 -64.81 -117.59 55.74
N ALA A 1179 -64.02 -116.84 56.54
CA ALA A 1179 -62.59 -116.51 56.48
C ALA A 1179 -61.69 -117.67 57.04
N PRO A 1180 -60.41 -117.52 57.47
CA PRO A 1180 -59.42 -116.42 57.34
C PRO A 1180 -57.94 -116.91 57.09
N CYS A 1181 -56.99 -115.94 57.18
CA CYS A 1181 -55.57 -116.05 57.60
C CYS A 1181 -54.49 -116.45 56.55
N VAL A 1182 -53.22 -116.00 56.55
CA VAL A 1182 -52.38 -114.96 57.21
C VAL A 1182 -50.95 -115.13 56.61
N SER A 1183 -50.12 -114.05 56.60
CA SER A 1183 -48.63 -114.01 56.62
C SER A 1183 -47.80 -114.45 55.39
N ASN A 1184 -46.57 -113.96 55.11
CA ASN A 1184 -45.73 -112.81 55.51
C ASN A 1184 -44.35 -112.97 54.78
N VAL A 1185 -43.47 -111.93 54.88
CA VAL A 1185 -41.99 -111.89 54.67
C VAL A 1185 -41.51 -111.77 53.19
N GLY A 1186 -40.68 -110.82 52.72
CA GLY A 1186 -39.45 -110.15 53.23
C GLY A 1186 -38.21 -110.77 52.51
N VAL A 1187 -37.17 -110.13 51.95
CA VAL A 1187 -36.25 -109.10 52.47
C VAL A 1187 -35.04 -108.88 51.48
N THR A 1188 -34.56 -107.62 51.33
CA THR A 1188 -33.20 -107.05 50.98
C THR A 1188 -32.45 -107.38 49.64
N THR A 1189 -31.55 -106.55 49.05
CA THR A 1189 -30.43 -105.73 49.63
C THR A 1189 -29.74 -104.76 48.60
N GLN A 1190 -29.37 -103.53 49.03
CA GLN A 1190 -28.15 -102.65 48.79
C GLN A 1190 -27.52 -102.43 47.37
N ARG A 1191 -26.79 -101.34 46.97
CA ARG A 1191 -26.03 -100.22 47.61
C ARG A 1191 -25.51 -99.16 46.58
N SER A 1192 -25.11 -97.97 47.10
CA SER A 1192 -24.17 -96.90 46.59
C SER A 1192 -24.66 -95.95 45.48
N ILE A 1193 -24.74 -94.60 45.58
CA ILE A 1193 -23.86 -93.46 45.98
C ILE A 1193 -22.73 -93.13 44.98
N ALA A 1194 -22.81 -91.95 44.33
CA ALA A 1194 -21.76 -90.93 44.05
C ALA A 1194 -22.40 -89.78 43.19
N SER A 1195 -22.43 -88.52 43.66
CA SER A 1195 -21.59 -87.35 43.22
C SER A 1195 -21.88 -86.90 41.76
N GLU A 1196 -22.16 -85.64 41.39
CA GLU A 1196 -21.45 -84.37 41.66
C GLU A 1196 -22.33 -83.16 41.24
N GLU A 1197 -22.07 -82.00 41.83
CA GLU A 1197 -22.39 -80.67 41.28
C GLU A 1197 -21.39 -80.29 40.18
N LEU A 1198 -21.80 -79.34 39.32
CA LEU A 1198 -20.99 -78.38 38.54
C LEU A 1198 -20.13 -78.90 37.37
#